data_AF-A0A7K7WAM2-F1
#
_entry.id   AF-A0A7K7WAM2-F1
#
_cell.length_a   1.000
_cell.length_b   1.000
_cell.length_c   1.000
_cell.angle_alpha   90.00
_cell.angle_beta   90.00
_cell.angle_gamma   90.00
#
_symmetry.space_group_name_H-M   'P 1'
#
loop_
_entity.id
_entity.type
_entity.pdbx_description
1 polymer ?
#
loop_
_entity_poly.entity_id
_entity_poly.type
_entity_poly.pdbx_seq_one_letter_code
_entity_poly.pdbx_strand_id
1 'polypeptide(L)'
;GNQRNTHIGLYDRQTKQNEHLYMFERDLHIISCSVNSERTLLAVSFRQYTEEERVSQLLQSVSQYLTLLIEIHPINNVRVLKAVDSCVRVQFLYPDEGRGASTESRLLLASEDKYIEQFNIHVLTEEEHKVVIRNSGQLPRARVADDLIWAQWDMVEQRLFYIAPKESRNTLKCVQFYPDENFNSILESHLDISVHDTELKLVNFGYDYCQDQDVVPKSLNLQVFTNKTGGLCVCCSLASDTPDVVAYSIYFLHKGYNKTFTVSLERAETNQLKEVAFLNLDYYVAAYLPGQFLHLLNIQHPDLLCYSLFLTGTDARIDLLPNCSIQSPLVSTVLDRSAGSLYAVSISSSALLWFLRSSKQDSERLAALHCALLCAGSTADLERQVIWWISDNLSTCRTFDPIQEFFIASLYCRMCPEMYNLDKLLPYTSLLDWTGVIPGVTCTTDIISLPILEVQNSKGFWDKLNLNLESVKYAEPHLHYHSNVLRREWLNLSEEVNFCLFTIQKEERRTTAYLRNIFENAKKLPPLFQEEDSQQQLLMGLMVSQLKDHLMRHLQYVGKKKIDQIVLDYVANLLNLIHRMLKEVWKRYQLHSCIFCFDQRGGAAEFAVFHIMSRILEAANGLCLPLPPGFHTLHLGLGVRCLPLHTLLHYIDNGVLQLTETCVRKLLEDLDNTEKNERLKLSIITRLPEALGQKVHQLWNHPINANSIARKYVKLLLEKLGKRQHSSPVPERHSVPVEFLPLNYLTNILAEIENQGLRPCEKQDRVNVRFVEETALRHTVMLLGLKYS
;
A
#
# COMPACT_ATOMS: atom_id res chain seq x y z
N GLY A 1 -52.08 -39.31 -8.02
CA GLY A 1 -51.47 -38.77 -6.81
C GLY A 1 -49.99 -38.68 -7.05
N ASN A 2 -49.45 -37.47 -7.24
CA ASN A 2 -48.00 -37.28 -7.32
C ASN A 2 -47.48 -37.33 -5.89
N GLN A 3 -46.87 -38.45 -5.49
CA GLN A 3 -46.03 -38.48 -4.29
C GLN A 3 -44.91 -37.46 -4.50
N ARG A 4 -44.91 -36.41 -3.69
CA ARG A 4 -43.83 -35.42 -3.66
C ARG A 4 -42.73 -35.99 -2.78
N ASN A 5 -41.54 -36.14 -3.36
CA ASN A 5 -40.36 -36.67 -2.68
C ASN A 5 -39.35 -35.54 -2.49
N THR A 6 -38.62 -35.60 -1.38
CA THR A 6 -37.54 -34.65 -1.09
C THR A 6 -36.21 -35.28 -1.44
N HIS A 7 -35.42 -34.63 -2.29
CA HIS A 7 -34.09 -35.09 -2.68
C HIS A 7 -33.01 -34.19 -2.07
N ILE A 8 -32.01 -34.80 -1.45
CA ILE A 8 -30.83 -34.12 -0.94
C ILE A 8 -29.66 -34.48 -1.85
N GLY A 9 -28.97 -33.47 -2.36
CA GLY A 9 -27.80 -33.63 -3.21
C GLY A 9 -26.67 -32.67 -2.84
N LEU A 10 -25.46 -33.04 -3.21
CA LEU A 10 -24.25 -32.24 -3.08
C LEU A 10 -23.98 -31.54 -4.41
N TYR A 11 -23.88 -30.22 -4.41
CA TYR A 11 -23.53 -29.48 -5.61
C TYR A 11 -22.03 -29.55 -5.88
N ASP A 12 -21.63 -30.09 -7.02
CA ASP A 12 -20.25 -30.05 -7.49
C ASP A 12 -20.03 -28.80 -8.35
N ARG A 13 -19.15 -27.92 -7.87
CA ARG A 13 -18.79 -26.66 -8.54
C ARG A 13 -18.10 -26.87 -9.89
N GLN A 14 -17.35 -27.98 -10.07
CA GLN A 14 -16.62 -28.23 -11.31
C GLN A 14 -17.54 -28.69 -12.43
N THR A 15 -18.42 -29.66 -12.13
CA THR A 15 -19.37 -30.22 -13.10
C THR A 15 -20.65 -29.40 -13.22
N LYS A 16 -20.94 -28.51 -12.26
CA LYS A 16 -22.20 -27.76 -12.11
C LYS A 16 -23.43 -28.67 -12.02
N GLN A 17 -23.26 -29.87 -11.48
CA GLN A 17 -24.31 -30.85 -11.29
C GLN A 17 -24.48 -31.19 -9.80
N ASN A 18 -25.69 -31.62 -9.44
CA ASN A 18 -25.97 -32.12 -8.10
C ASN A 18 -25.76 -33.63 -8.07
N GLU A 19 -24.83 -34.09 -7.25
CA GLU A 19 -24.67 -35.50 -6.90
C GLU A 19 -25.77 -35.88 -5.89
N HIS A 20 -26.62 -36.83 -6.23
CA HIS A 20 -27.70 -37.26 -5.35
C HIS A 20 -27.15 -38.05 -4.15
N LEU A 21 -27.48 -37.63 -2.93
CA LEU A 21 -27.03 -38.28 -1.69
C LEU A 21 -28.11 -39.12 -1.01
N TYR A 22 -29.33 -38.56 -0.85
CA TYR A 22 -30.39 -39.22 -0.10
C TYR A 22 -31.78 -38.76 -0.55
N MET A 23 -32.78 -39.65 -0.44
CA MET A 23 -34.16 -39.38 -0.81
C MET A 23 -35.09 -39.66 0.38
N PHE A 24 -35.99 -38.73 0.67
CA PHE A 24 -37.14 -38.97 1.55
C PHE A 24 -38.39 -39.19 0.69
N GLU A 25 -39.11 -40.28 0.95
CA GLU A 25 -40.42 -40.61 0.34
C GLU A 25 -41.58 -39.76 0.92
N ARG A 26 -41.28 -38.51 1.29
CA ARG A 26 -42.21 -37.52 1.82
C ARG A 26 -41.76 -36.12 1.40
N ASP A 27 -42.71 -35.20 1.30
CA ASP A 27 -42.46 -33.77 1.14
C ASP A 27 -42.06 -33.20 2.50
N LEU A 28 -40.76 -33.00 2.71
CA LEU A 28 -40.19 -32.52 3.97
C LEU A 28 -39.65 -31.11 3.77
N HIS A 29 -40.02 -30.20 4.68
CA HIS A 29 -39.45 -28.87 4.73
C HIS A 29 -38.11 -28.90 5.46
N ILE A 30 -37.03 -29.10 4.70
CA ILE A 30 -35.65 -29.10 5.20
C ILE A 30 -35.25 -27.70 5.62
N ILE A 31 -34.72 -27.58 6.83
CA ILE A 31 -34.24 -26.33 7.45
C ILE A 31 -32.73 -26.22 7.29
N SER A 32 -32.03 -27.30 7.64
CA SER A 32 -30.57 -27.34 7.66
C SER A 32 -30.11 -28.73 7.30
N CYS A 33 -29.03 -28.80 6.53
CA CYS A 33 -28.44 -30.06 6.15
C CYS A 33 -26.92 -29.90 6.02
N SER A 34 -26.17 -30.91 6.48
CA SER A 34 -24.72 -30.94 6.37
C SER A 34 -24.23 -32.38 6.16
N VAL A 35 -23.12 -32.51 5.44
CA VAL A 35 -22.44 -33.80 5.17
C VAL A 35 -21.02 -33.75 5.74
N ASN A 36 -20.51 -34.89 6.23
CA ASN A 36 -19.14 -35.00 6.72
C ASN A 36 -18.08 -35.01 5.59
N SER A 37 -16.80 -34.85 5.94
CA SER A 37 -15.67 -34.88 5.00
C SER A 37 -15.64 -36.14 4.13
N GLU A 38 -15.92 -37.30 4.73
CA GLU A 38 -15.87 -38.59 4.04
C GLU A 38 -17.11 -38.89 3.19
N ARG A 39 -18.15 -38.04 3.20
CA ARG A 39 -19.44 -38.24 2.51
C ARG A 39 -20.16 -39.54 2.90
N THR A 40 -20.01 -39.95 4.15
CA THR A 40 -20.59 -41.20 4.71
C THR A 40 -21.76 -40.93 5.67
N LEU A 41 -21.84 -39.72 6.24
CA LEU A 41 -22.85 -39.30 7.20
C LEU A 41 -23.55 -38.02 6.72
N LEU A 42 -24.87 -38.01 6.89
CA LEU A 42 -25.76 -36.91 6.56
C LEU A 42 -26.54 -36.48 7.80
N ALA A 43 -26.40 -35.23 8.20
CA ALA A 43 -27.22 -34.62 9.25
C ALA A 43 -28.30 -33.76 8.60
N VAL A 44 -29.56 -33.96 9.00
CA VAL A 44 -30.71 -33.25 8.42
C VAL A 44 -31.63 -32.79 9.53
N SER A 45 -32.02 -31.53 9.50
CA SER A 45 -33.08 -30.98 10.34
C SER A 45 -34.23 -30.50 9.48
N PHE A 46 -35.46 -30.87 9.85
CA PHE A 46 -36.65 -30.54 9.08
C PHE A 46 -37.87 -30.33 10.00
N ARG A 47 -38.85 -29.58 9.48
CA ARG A 47 -40.14 -29.38 10.12
C ARG A 47 -41.08 -30.52 9.78
N GLN A 48 -41.72 -31.10 10.79
CA GLN A 48 -42.77 -32.09 10.58
C GLN A 48 -44.08 -31.36 10.28
N TYR A 49 -44.66 -31.61 9.11
CA TYR A 49 -46.06 -31.31 8.82
C TYR A 49 -46.78 -32.64 8.63
N THR A 50 -47.79 -32.93 9.44
CA THR A 50 -48.74 -34.01 9.15
C THR A 50 -49.95 -33.39 8.44
N GLU A 51 -50.27 -33.87 7.23
CA GLU A 51 -51.49 -33.47 6.49
C GLU A 51 -52.79 -33.73 7.30
N GLU A 52 -52.70 -34.45 8.44
CA GLU A 52 -53.80 -34.72 9.38
C GLU A 52 -54.06 -33.59 10.42
N GLU A 53 -53.31 -32.49 10.40
CA GLU A 53 -53.47 -31.36 11.35
C GLU A 53 -54.78 -30.56 11.20
N ARG A 54 -55.62 -30.84 10.19
CA ARG A 54 -56.97 -30.27 10.13
C ARG A 54 -57.99 -30.99 11.01
N VAL A 55 -57.71 -32.20 11.53
CA VAL A 55 -58.74 -33.01 12.22
C VAL A 55 -58.29 -33.57 13.59
N SER A 56 -56.99 -33.63 13.90
CA SER A 56 -56.51 -34.37 15.09
C SER A 56 -55.68 -33.53 16.09
N GLN A 57 -56.14 -32.33 16.46
CA GLN A 57 -55.45 -31.46 17.44
C GLN A 57 -55.53 -31.92 18.92
N LEU A 58 -56.14 -33.07 19.23
CA LEU A 58 -56.44 -33.40 20.64
C LEU A 58 -55.58 -34.49 21.28
N LEU A 59 -54.74 -35.26 20.57
CA LEU A 59 -54.14 -36.46 21.19
C LEU A 59 -52.69 -36.88 20.82
N GLN A 60 -51.86 -36.10 20.12
CA GLN A 60 -50.43 -36.44 20.01
C GLN A 60 -49.50 -35.23 20.15
N SER A 61 -48.71 -35.24 21.21
CA SER A 61 -47.56 -34.35 21.46
C SER A 61 -46.40 -34.74 20.54
N VAL A 62 -46.53 -34.47 19.24
CA VAL A 62 -45.43 -34.70 18.29
C VAL A 62 -44.60 -33.43 18.21
N SER A 63 -43.29 -33.55 18.41
CA SER A 63 -42.36 -32.42 18.32
C SER A 63 -42.39 -31.77 16.93
N GLN A 64 -42.44 -30.45 16.86
CA GLN A 64 -42.57 -29.72 15.58
C GLN A 64 -41.35 -29.89 14.65
N TYR A 65 -40.15 -30.05 15.21
CA TYR A 65 -38.89 -30.16 14.48
C TYR A 65 -38.16 -31.45 14.83
N LEU A 66 -37.61 -32.10 13.81
CA LEU A 66 -36.84 -33.33 13.95
C LEU A 66 -35.47 -33.18 13.31
N THR A 67 -34.43 -33.56 14.06
CA THR A 67 -33.06 -33.62 13.59
C THR A 67 -32.59 -35.06 13.56
N LEU A 68 -32.17 -35.51 12.37
CA LEU A 68 -31.72 -36.87 12.09
C LEU A 68 -30.24 -36.89 11.71
N LEU A 69 -29.58 -38.00 12.06
CA LEU A 69 -28.26 -38.40 11.57
C LEU A 69 -28.42 -39.70 10.78
N ILE A 70 -27.98 -39.71 9.54
CA ILE A 70 -28.23 -40.77 8.57
C ILE A 70 -26.88 -41.28 8.05
N GLU A 71 -26.71 -42.60 8.06
CA GLU A 71 -25.61 -43.28 7.37
C GLU A 71 -26.00 -43.40 5.89
N ILE A 72 -25.21 -42.84 4.97
CA ILE A 72 -25.54 -42.79 3.52
C ILE A 72 -24.76 -43.79 2.67
N HIS A 73 -23.63 -44.31 3.15
CA HIS A 73 -22.77 -45.24 2.42
C HIS A 73 -22.32 -46.43 3.29
N PRO A 74 -23.05 -47.57 3.31
CA PRO A 74 -24.38 -47.81 2.72
C PRO A 74 -25.50 -47.19 3.57
N ILE A 75 -26.70 -47.01 2.98
CA ILE A 75 -27.89 -46.59 3.72
C ILE A 75 -28.30 -47.70 4.68
N ASN A 76 -27.90 -47.58 5.95
CA ASN A 76 -28.07 -48.63 6.94
C ASN A 76 -28.92 -48.17 8.13
N ASN A 77 -28.66 -46.97 8.66
CA ASN A 77 -29.32 -46.49 9.87
C ASN A 77 -29.69 -45.00 9.81
N VAL A 78 -30.83 -44.70 10.45
CA VAL A 78 -31.29 -43.34 10.76
C VAL A 78 -31.38 -43.22 12.27
N ARG A 79 -30.72 -42.22 12.84
CA ARG A 79 -30.76 -41.91 14.28
C ARG A 79 -31.40 -40.55 14.51
N VAL A 80 -32.30 -40.47 15.47
CA VAL A 80 -32.86 -39.20 15.94
C VAL A 80 -31.85 -38.55 16.88
N LEU A 81 -31.33 -37.38 16.51
CA LEU A 81 -30.48 -36.57 17.37
C LEU A 81 -31.31 -35.72 18.33
N LYS A 82 -32.35 -35.07 17.82
CA LYS A 82 -33.29 -34.26 18.60
C LYS A 82 -34.69 -34.28 18.01
N ALA A 83 -35.67 -34.21 18.89
CA ALA A 83 -37.08 -33.95 18.59
C ALA A 83 -37.51 -32.83 19.55
N VAL A 84 -37.71 -31.62 19.01
CA VAL A 84 -37.96 -30.39 19.79
C VAL A 84 -38.99 -29.50 19.08
N ASP A 85 -39.54 -28.53 19.79
CA ASP A 85 -40.51 -27.57 19.26
C ASP A 85 -39.84 -26.28 18.72
N SER A 86 -38.53 -26.16 18.91
CA SER A 86 -37.66 -25.06 18.45
C SER A 86 -36.88 -25.46 17.20
N CYS A 87 -36.52 -24.48 16.35
CA CYS A 87 -35.74 -24.76 15.15
C CYS A 87 -34.31 -25.17 15.52
N VAL A 88 -33.81 -26.20 14.83
CA VAL A 88 -32.45 -26.72 15.04
C VAL A 88 -31.70 -26.71 13.73
N ARG A 89 -30.46 -26.21 13.77
CA ARG A 89 -29.52 -26.21 12.63
C ARG A 89 -28.33 -27.10 12.90
N VAL A 90 -27.78 -27.67 11.83
CA VAL A 90 -26.73 -28.70 11.90
C VAL A 90 -25.58 -28.40 10.94
N GLN A 91 -24.35 -28.56 11.42
CA GLN A 91 -23.14 -28.26 10.66
C GLN A 91 -21.99 -29.21 11.05
N PHE A 92 -21.46 -29.96 10.09
CA PHE A 92 -20.27 -30.79 10.31
C PHE A 92 -19.00 -29.94 10.35
N LEU A 93 -18.04 -30.37 11.17
CA LEU A 93 -16.67 -29.88 11.18
C LEU A 93 -15.81 -30.71 10.22
N TYR A 94 -14.90 -30.06 9.51
CA TYR A 94 -14.05 -30.71 8.50
C TYR A 94 -12.58 -30.78 9.00
N PRO A 95 -12.00 -31.97 9.21
CA PRO A 95 -10.59 -32.08 9.55
C PRO A 95 -9.69 -31.66 8.37
N ASP A 96 -8.43 -31.33 8.67
CA ASP A 96 -7.45 -30.91 7.67
C ASP A 96 -7.09 -32.08 6.72
N GLU A 97 -7.03 -31.82 5.41
CA GLU A 97 -6.91 -32.83 4.34
C GLU A 97 -5.63 -33.70 4.44
N GLY A 98 -4.67 -33.30 5.27
CA GLY A 98 -3.38 -33.98 5.46
C GLY A 98 -3.37 -35.16 6.44
N ARG A 99 -4.42 -35.36 7.25
CA ARG A 99 -4.55 -36.57 8.11
C ARG A 99 -5.52 -37.55 7.46
N GLY A 100 -5.08 -38.79 7.25
CA GLY A 100 -5.93 -39.86 6.72
C GLY A 100 -7.23 -40.02 7.52
N ALA A 101 -8.26 -40.59 6.88
CA ALA A 101 -9.63 -40.74 7.36
C ALA A 101 -9.73 -40.85 8.89
N SER A 102 -10.02 -39.72 9.55
CA SER A 102 -10.26 -39.73 10.98
C SER A 102 -11.53 -40.54 11.22
N THR A 103 -11.46 -41.54 12.09
CA THR A 103 -12.62 -42.35 12.51
C THR A 103 -13.61 -41.55 13.36
N GLU A 104 -13.53 -40.22 13.38
CA GLU A 104 -14.35 -39.33 14.19
C GLU A 104 -14.86 -38.16 13.33
N SER A 105 -16.17 -38.08 13.18
CA SER A 105 -16.85 -36.92 12.62
C SER A 105 -17.45 -36.10 13.76
N ARG A 106 -17.37 -34.77 13.68
CA ARG A 106 -17.92 -33.87 14.69
C ARG A 106 -19.03 -33.04 14.09
N LEU A 107 -20.14 -32.91 14.81
CA LEU A 107 -21.34 -32.21 14.35
C LEU A 107 -21.72 -31.13 15.35
N LEU A 108 -21.84 -29.89 14.89
CA LEU A 108 -22.43 -28.79 15.63
C LEU A 108 -23.93 -28.77 15.43
N LEU A 109 -24.65 -28.57 16.53
CA LEU A 109 -26.09 -28.41 16.59
C LEU A 109 -26.41 -27.09 17.26
N ALA A 110 -27.01 -26.15 16.53
CA ALA A 110 -27.47 -24.86 17.04
C ALA A 110 -28.99 -24.89 17.23
N SER A 111 -29.46 -24.59 18.43
CA SER A 111 -30.90 -24.51 18.75
C SER A 111 -31.33 -23.06 18.91
N GLU A 112 -32.53 -22.73 18.44
CA GLU A 112 -33.20 -21.45 18.73
C GLU A 112 -33.46 -21.22 20.23
N ASP A 113 -33.43 -22.27 21.06
CA ASP A 113 -33.44 -22.18 22.52
C ASP A 113 -32.14 -21.58 23.12
N LYS A 114 -31.42 -20.75 22.34
CA LYS A 114 -30.25 -19.98 22.76
C LYS A 114 -29.01 -20.80 23.14
N TYR A 115 -28.78 -21.96 22.51
CA TYR A 115 -27.58 -22.76 22.81
C TYR A 115 -26.99 -23.50 21.59
N ILE A 116 -25.70 -23.85 21.67
CA ILE A 116 -24.98 -24.65 20.67
C ILE A 116 -24.27 -25.83 21.34
N GLU A 117 -24.42 -27.01 20.75
CA GLU A 117 -23.82 -28.27 21.21
C GLU A 117 -22.95 -28.90 20.13
N GLN A 118 -21.89 -29.60 20.54
CA GLN A 118 -21.07 -30.44 19.66
C GLN A 118 -21.34 -31.92 19.98
N PHE A 119 -21.61 -32.71 18.95
CA PHE A 119 -21.68 -34.17 18.99
C PHE A 119 -20.39 -34.77 18.42
N ASN A 120 -19.82 -35.75 19.13
CA ASN A 120 -18.70 -36.55 18.64
C ASN A 120 -19.23 -37.89 18.13
N ILE A 121 -19.04 -38.15 16.84
CA ILE A 121 -19.55 -39.33 16.15
C ILE A 121 -18.36 -40.18 15.75
N HIS A 122 -18.14 -41.27 16.48
CA HIS A 122 -17.12 -42.24 16.12
C HIS A 122 -17.67 -43.18 15.04
N VAL A 123 -16.87 -43.43 14.02
CA VAL A 123 -17.25 -44.20 12.84
C VAL A 123 -16.24 -45.32 12.61
N LEU A 124 -16.73 -46.54 12.40
CA LEU A 124 -15.94 -47.73 12.12
C LEU A 124 -16.05 -48.07 10.64
N THR A 125 -14.91 -48.38 10.02
CA THR A 125 -14.88 -48.98 8.69
C THR A 125 -14.91 -50.50 8.83
N GLU A 126 -16.03 -51.13 8.47
CA GLU A 126 -16.12 -52.59 8.31
C GLU A 126 -15.66 -53.01 6.90
N GLU A 127 -15.36 -54.31 6.73
CA GLU A 127 -14.93 -54.89 5.45
C GLU A 127 -15.87 -54.48 4.29
N GLU A 128 -15.27 -54.10 3.15
CA GLU A 128 -15.95 -53.58 1.93
C GLU A 128 -16.56 -52.15 2.04
N HIS A 129 -15.77 -51.16 2.49
CA HIS A 129 -16.15 -49.72 2.46
C HIS A 129 -17.45 -49.37 3.23
N LYS A 130 -17.90 -50.24 4.14
CA LYS A 130 -19.08 -49.96 4.98
C LYS A 130 -18.65 -49.17 6.20
N VAL A 131 -19.32 -48.03 6.41
CA VAL A 131 -18.97 -47.09 7.46
C VAL A 131 -20.14 -47.00 8.44
N VAL A 132 -19.96 -47.48 9.68
CA VAL A 132 -21.03 -47.64 10.69
C VAL A 132 -20.69 -46.85 11.96
N ILE A 133 -21.68 -46.19 12.58
CA ILE A 133 -21.48 -45.42 13.81
C ILE A 133 -21.15 -46.37 14.99
N ARG A 134 -19.98 -46.17 15.61
CA ARG A 134 -19.52 -46.88 16.82
C ARG A 134 -20.32 -46.39 18.03
N ASN A 135 -21.06 -47.32 18.66
CA ASN A 135 -21.98 -47.19 19.80
C ASN A 135 -23.45 -47.05 19.40
N SER A 136 -24.28 -47.98 19.87
CA SER A 136 -25.75 -48.02 19.74
C SER A 136 -26.48 -47.22 20.84
N GLY A 137 -25.75 -46.49 21.69
CA GLY A 137 -26.28 -45.66 22.78
C GLY A 137 -26.33 -44.16 22.45
N GLN A 138 -26.45 -43.32 23.50
CA GLN A 138 -26.46 -41.87 23.36
C GLN A 138 -25.08 -41.36 22.92
N LEU A 139 -25.05 -40.55 21.85
CA LEU A 139 -23.81 -39.98 21.32
C LEU A 139 -23.20 -38.99 22.34
N PRO A 140 -21.87 -38.99 22.53
CA PRO A 140 -21.20 -38.00 23.37
C PRO A 140 -21.51 -36.59 22.86
N ARG A 141 -21.96 -35.71 23.77
CA ARG A 141 -22.28 -34.31 23.48
C ARG A 141 -21.61 -33.38 24.49
N ALA A 142 -21.15 -32.23 24.03
CA ALA A 142 -20.60 -31.15 24.84
C ALA A 142 -21.33 -29.84 24.53
N ARG A 143 -21.66 -29.05 25.56
CA ARG A 143 -22.17 -27.68 25.38
C ARG A 143 -21.02 -26.78 24.97
N VAL A 144 -21.19 -26.04 23.87
CA VAL A 144 -20.20 -25.10 23.35
C VAL A 144 -20.52 -23.69 23.82
N ALA A 145 -21.80 -23.30 23.77
CA ALA A 145 -22.27 -21.99 24.21
C ALA A 145 -23.74 -22.05 24.65
N ASP A 146 -24.09 -21.20 25.62
CA ASP A 146 -25.42 -21.08 26.24
C ASP A 146 -25.83 -19.60 26.31
N ASP A 147 -27.14 -19.35 26.46
CA ASP A 147 -27.79 -18.03 26.55
C ASP A 147 -27.39 -17.07 25.42
N LEU A 148 -27.31 -17.58 24.20
CA LEU A 148 -26.94 -16.84 23.01
C LEU A 148 -28.05 -15.88 22.54
N ILE A 149 -27.65 -14.68 22.10
CA ILE A 149 -28.55 -13.74 21.39
C ILE A 149 -28.22 -13.61 19.90
N TRP A 150 -26.97 -13.90 19.52
CA TRP A 150 -26.52 -13.90 18.13
C TRP A 150 -25.35 -14.87 17.97
N ALA A 151 -25.27 -15.55 16.83
CA ALA A 151 -24.11 -16.36 16.46
C ALA A 151 -23.83 -16.32 14.95
N GLN A 152 -22.55 -16.32 14.57
CA GLN A 152 -22.08 -16.45 13.20
C GLN A 152 -21.07 -17.60 13.08
N TRP A 153 -21.27 -18.41 12.05
CA TRP A 153 -20.37 -19.50 11.70
C TRP A 153 -19.43 -19.12 10.54
N ASP A 154 -18.14 -19.32 10.75
CA ASP A 154 -17.11 -19.22 9.72
C ASP A 154 -16.75 -20.62 9.21
N MET A 155 -17.26 -20.95 8.02
CA MET A 155 -17.07 -22.26 7.39
C MET A 155 -15.60 -22.54 7.02
N VAL A 156 -14.82 -21.51 6.67
CA VAL A 156 -13.47 -21.69 6.10
C VAL A 156 -12.48 -21.96 7.21
N GLU A 157 -12.52 -21.14 8.26
CA GLU A 157 -11.57 -21.21 9.36
C GLU A 157 -12.12 -22.01 10.57
N GLN A 158 -13.35 -22.51 10.49
CA GLN A 158 -14.08 -23.24 11.53
C GLN A 158 -14.08 -22.51 12.88
N ARG A 159 -14.65 -21.31 12.85
CA ARG A 159 -14.78 -20.42 14.01
C ARG A 159 -16.25 -20.12 14.26
N LEU A 160 -16.63 -20.16 15.53
CA LEU A 160 -17.94 -19.72 15.98
C LEU A 160 -17.79 -18.41 16.73
N PHE A 161 -18.34 -17.34 16.16
CA PHE A 161 -18.51 -16.06 16.86
C PHE A 161 -19.91 -16.03 17.45
N TYR A 162 -20.05 -15.63 18.71
CA TYR A 162 -21.36 -15.48 19.33
C TYR A 162 -21.40 -14.35 20.34
N ILE A 163 -22.58 -13.81 20.58
CA ILE A 163 -22.82 -12.78 21.58
C ILE A 163 -23.66 -13.38 22.70
N ALA A 164 -23.17 -13.25 23.93
CA ALA A 164 -23.89 -13.60 25.15
C ALA A 164 -24.19 -12.33 25.96
N PRO A 165 -25.41 -12.16 26.50
CA PRO A 165 -25.73 -11.07 27.39
C PRO A 165 -25.07 -11.31 28.77
N LYS A 166 -24.40 -10.28 29.30
CA LYS A 166 -23.88 -10.24 30.67
C LYS A 166 -24.51 -9.04 31.37
N GLU A 167 -24.69 -9.11 32.69
CA GLU A 167 -25.51 -8.20 33.54
C GLU A 167 -25.47 -6.68 33.23
N SER A 168 -24.42 -6.17 32.56
CA SER A 168 -24.32 -4.76 32.14
C SER A 168 -23.95 -4.52 30.67
N ARG A 169 -23.35 -5.48 29.95
CA ARG A 169 -22.88 -5.33 28.56
C ARG A 169 -22.87 -6.67 27.82
N ASN A 170 -23.15 -6.62 26.52
CA ASN A 170 -23.07 -7.78 25.65
C ASN A 170 -21.60 -8.15 25.39
N THR A 171 -21.26 -9.45 25.48
CA THR A 171 -19.91 -9.93 25.21
C THR A 171 -19.86 -10.75 23.93
N LEU A 172 -19.00 -10.34 23.00
CA LEU A 172 -18.63 -11.14 21.84
C LEU A 172 -17.58 -12.16 22.25
N LYS A 173 -17.87 -13.43 22.02
CA LYS A 173 -16.95 -14.54 22.23
C LYS A 173 -16.63 -15.23 20.92
N CYS A 174 -15.42 -15.79 20.81
CA CYS A 174 -15.05 -16.64 19.69
C CYS A 174 -14.54 -17.99 20.19
N VAL A 175 -15.11 -19.06 19.65
CA VAL A 175 -14.64 -20.43 19.82
C VAL A 175 -14.00 -20.89 18.52
N GLN A 176 -12.76 -21.36 18.62
CA GLN A 176 -12.04 -21.98 17.50
C GLN A 176 -12.11 -23.49 17.62
N PHE A 177 -12.49 -24.15 16.53
CA PHE A 177 -12.41 -25.60 16.41
C PHE A 177 -11.09 -25.97 15.76
N TYR A 178 -10.30 -26.80 16.44
CA TYR A 178 -9.03 -27.31 15.91
C TYR A 178 -9.20 -28.74 15.37
N PRO A 179 -8.41 -29.15 14.36
CA PRO A 179 -8.41 -30.53 13.87
C PRO A 179 -8.09 -31.56 14.98
N ASP A 180 -7.15 -31.20 15.87
CA ASP A 180 -6.53 -32.07 16.87
C ASP A 180 -7.30 -32.17 18.22
N GLU A 181 -8.63 -32.10 18.15
CA GLU A 181 -9.59 -32.68 19.13
C GLU A 181 -10.27 -31.80 20.20
N ASN A 182 -9.89 -30.53 20.41
CA ASN A 182 -10.65 -29.64 21.31
C ASN A 182 -11.01 -28.29 20.67
N PHE A 183 -12.20 -27.79 21.04
CA PHE A 183 -12.57 -26.40 20.82
C PHE A 183 -12.12 -25.57 22.01
N ASN A 184 -11.53 -24.41 21.75
CA ASN A 184 -11.14 -23.48 22.81
C ASN A 184 -11.87 -22.16 22.60
N SER A 185 -12.37 -21.59 23.69
CA SER A 185 -12.69 -20.17 23.73
C SER A 185 -11.38 -19.40 23.64
N ILE A 186 -11.26 -18.54 22.63
CA ILE A 186 -10.03 -17.81 22.33
C ILE A 186 -10.18 -16.32 22.62
N LEU A 187 -11.35 -15.75 22.32
CA LEU A 187 -11.55 -14.30 22.35
C LEU A 187 -12.76 -13.97 23.23
N GLU A 188 -12.61 -12.97 24.09
CA GLU A 188 -13.72 -12.28 24.75
C GLU A 188 -13.58 -10.76 24.51
N SER A 189 -14.65 -10.11 24.07
CA SER A 189 -14.68 -8.66 23.81
C SER A 189 -16.00 -8.06 24.27
N HIS A 190 -15.95 -6.91 24.93
CA HIS A 190 -17.16 -6.17 25.32
C HIS A 190 -17.64 -5.32 24.15
N LEU A 191 -18.91 -5.49 23.77
CA LEU A 191 -19.56 -4.68 22.74
C LEU A 191 -20.67 -3.84 23.36
N ASP A 192 -20.60 -2.53 23.10
CA ASP A 192 -21.65 -1.58 23.47
C ASP A 192 -22.74 -1.57 22.38
N ILE A 193 -23.32 -2.75 22.10
CA ILE A 193 -24.41 -2.93 21.14
C ILE A 193 -25.65 -3.41 21.91
N SER A 194 -26.74 -2.66 21.89
CA SER A 194 -28.02 -3.09 22.43
C SER A 194 -28.71 -4.03 21.44
N VAL A 195 -28.60 -5.34 21.66
CA VAL A 195 -29.37 -6.35 20.92
C VAL A 195 -30.66 -6.62 21.72
N HIS A 196 -31.82 -6.48 21.09
CA HIS A 196 -33.08 -6.86 21.74
C HIS A 196 -33.13 -8.38 21.92
N ASP A 197 -33.45 -8.83 23.14
CA ASP A 197 -33.29 -10.20 23.62
C ASP A 197 -34.39 -11.19 23.17
N THR A 198 -35.21 -10.77 22.19
CA THR A 198 -36.45 -11.48 21.84
C THR A 198 -36.21 -12.71 20.97
N GLU A 199 -35.25 -12.70 20.04
CA GLU A 199 -35.00 -13.83 19.11
C GLU A 199 -33.51 -14.04 18.81
N LEU A 200 -33.06 -15.30 18.84
CA LEU A 200 -31.70 -15.70 18.48
C LEU A 200 -31.48 -15.53 16.97
N LYS A 201 -30.42 -14.79 16.60
CA LYS A 201 -30.02 -14.68 15.19
C LYS A 201 -28.84 -15.57 14.85
N LEU A 202 -29.01 -16.41 13.83
CA LEU A 202 -27.98 -17.29 13.31
C LEU A 202 -27.53 -16.83 11.92
N VAL A 203 -26.25 -16.46 11.79
CA VAL A 203 -25.63 -16.01 10.53
C VAL A 203 -24.74 -17.14 9.99
N ASN A 204 -24.89 -17.45 8.71
CA ASN A 204 -24.13 -18.50 8.00
C ASN A 204 -24.36 -19.95 8.50
N PHE A 205 -25.53 -20.22 9.09
CA PHE A 205 -25.97 -21.59 9.43
C PHE A 205 -26.96 -22.16 8.39
N GLY A 206 -26.89 -21.72 7.13
CA GLY A 206 -27.84 -22.10 6.07
C GLY A 206 -28.99 -21.08 5.86
N TYR A 207 -29.84 -21.37 4.87
CA TYR A 207 -30.96 -20.52 4.45
C TYR A 207 -32.17 -20.69 5.39
N ASP A 208 -32.76 -19.58 5.83
CA ASP A 208 -33.91 -19.59 6.74
C ASP A 208 -35.20 -19.21 6.00
N TYR A 209 -36.03 -20.20 5.70
CA TYR A 209 -37.34 -19.95 5.09
C TYR A 209 -38.33 -19.31 6.08
N CYS A 210 -38.14 -19.50 7.40
CA CYS A 210 -39.07 -19.02 8.42
C CYS A 210 -38.91 -17.51 8.69
N GLN A 211 -37.68 -16.98 8.70
CA GLN A 211 -37.44 -15.54 8.92
C GLN A 211 -37.86 -14.65 7.75
N ASP A 212 -37.88 -15.16 6.52
CA ASP A 212 -38.21 -14.38 5.32
C ASP A 212 -39.73 -14.12 5.14
N GLN A 213 -40.61 -14.77 5.92
CA GLN A 213 -42.06 -14.51 5.89
C GLN A 213 -42.52 -13.39 6.83
N ASP A 214 -41.73 -13.05 7.85
CA ASP A 214 -42.11 -12.03 8.82
C ASP A 214 -41.87 -10.61 8.28
N VAL A 215 -42.98 -9.89 8.10
CA VAL A 215 -43.12 -8.60 7.41
C VAL A 215 -42.42 -7.43 8.14
N VAL A 216 -41.65 -7.65 9.21
CA VAL A 216 -41.11 -6.58 10.06
C VAL A 216 -39.60 -6.72 10.28
N PRO A 217 -38.75 -6.16 9.41
CA PRO A 217 -37.30 -6.13 9.61
C PRO A 217 -36.95 -5.04 10.63
N LYS A 218 -37.15 -5.31 11.93
CA LYS A 218 -36.60 -4.51 13.05
C LYS A 218 -35.22 -5.02 13.49
N SER A 219 -34.54 -5.72 12.59
CA SER A 219 -33.50 -6.64 12.93
C SER A 219 -32.13 -5.98 12.72
N LEU A 220 -31.36 -5.81 13.81
CA LEU A 220 -29.91 -5.52 13.77
C LEU A 220 -29.19 -6.46 12.78
N ASN A 221 -28.61 -5.91 11.70
CA ASN A 221 -27.70 -6.67 10.84
C ASN A 221 -26.31 -6.60 11.46
N LEU A 222 -25.75 -7.73 11.86
CA LEU A 222 -24.42 -7.82 12.49
C LEU A 222 -23.61 -8.92 11.81
N GLN A 223 -22.41 -8.56 11.36
CA GLN A 223 -21.48 -9.47 10.69
C GLN A 223 -20.07 -9.27 11.22
N VAL A 224 -19.36 -10.37 11.46
CA VAL A 224 -17.96 -10.39 11.89
C VAL A 224 -17.10 -10.77 10.70
N PHE A 225 -16.06 -9.99 10.45
CA PHE A 225 -15.08 -10.27 9.41
C PHE A 225 -13.68 -10.41 9.99
N THR A 226 -12.97 -11.40 9.45
CA THR A 226 -11.56 -11.63 9.71
C THR A 226 -10.78 -11.52 8.41
N ASN A 227 -9.50 -11.13 8.51
CA ASN A 227 -8.60 -11.09 7.36
C ASN A 227 -7.28 -11.81 7.66
N LYS A 228 -6.48 -12.05 6.61
CA LYS A 228 -5.20 -12.76 6.73
C LYS A 228 -4.10 -11.97 7.46
N THR A 229 -4.27 -10.67 7.64
CA THR A 229 -3.31 -9.80 8.34
C THR A 229 -3.60 -9.67 9.84
N GLY A 230 -4.58 -10.41 10.37
CA GLY A 230 -4.95 -10.37 11.79
C GLY A 230 -5.89 -9.20 12.14
N GLY A 231 -6.56 -8.64 11.14
CA GLY A 231 -7.66 -7.71 11.27
C GLY A 231 -8.95 -8.44 11.66
N LEU A 232 -9.60 -7.91 12.69
CA LEU A 232 -10.91 -8.35 13.18
C LEU A 232 -11.84 -7.14 13.25
N CYS A 233 -12.98 -7.25 12.57
CA CYS A 233 -13.98 -6.19 12.49
C CYS A 233 -15.39 -6.72 12.75
N VAL A 234 -16.19 -5.96 13.49
CA VAL A 234 -17.63 -6.21 13.63
C VAL A 234 -18.37 -5.09 12.93
N CYS A 235 -19.13 -5.42 11.90
CA CYS A 235 -19.96 -4.48 11.17
C CYS A 235 -21.39 -4.61 11.68
N CYS A 236 -22.01 -3.49 12.03
CA CYS A 236 -23.41 -3.47 12.41
C CYS A 236 -24.17 -2.35 11.68
N SER A 237 -25.41 -2.64 11.31
CA SER A 237 -26.36 -1.61 10.89
C SER A 237 -27.63 -1.77 11.69
N LEU A 238 -28.08 -0.66 12.30
CA LEU A 238 -29.37 -0.59 12.96
C LEU A 238 -30.34 0.08 11.99
N ALA A 239 -31.50 -0.55 11.77
CA ALA A 239 -32.56 0.07 10.99
C ALA A 239 -32.99 1.35 11.71
N SER A 240 -32.76 2.51 11.09
CA SER A 240 -33.13 3.80 11.68
C SER A 240 -34.63 4.02 11.58
N ASP A 241 -35.22 4.56 12.65
CA ASP A 241 -36.62 5.02 12.67
C ASP A 241 -36.83 6.22 11.74
N THR A 242 -35.78 7.01 11.47
CA THR A 242 -35.85 8.15 10.56
C THR A 242 -35.74 7.70 9.10
N PRO A 243 -36.64 8.14 8.20
CA PRO A 243 -36.65 7.67 6.81
C PRO A 243 -35.46 8.11 5.96
N ASP A 244 -34.84 9.24 6.28
CA ASP A 244 -33.87 9.90 5.39
C ASP A 244 -32.40 9.69 5.78
N VAL A 245 -32.16 8.99 6.90
CA VAL A 245 -30.81 8.78 7.44
C VAL A 245 -30.57 7.30 7.71
N VAL A 246 -29.48 6.79 7.16
CA VAL A 246 -28.99 5.43 7.42
C VAL A 246 -27.71 5.53 8.25
N ALA A 247 -27.66 4.80 9.36
CA ALA A 247 -26.51 4.74 10.24
C ALA A 247 -25.97 3.30 10.29
N TYR A 248 -24.65 3.17 10.16
CA TYR A 248 -23.98 1.90 10.37
C TYR A 248 -22.63 2.12 11.04
N SER A 249 -22.19 1.14 11.84
CA SER A 249 -20.95 1.22 12.61
C SER A 249 -20.04 0.05 12.31
N ILE A 250 -18.74 0.32 12.26
CA ILE A 250 -17.70 -0.70 12.14
C ILE A 250 -16.78 -0.61 13.35
N TYR A 251 -16.73 -1.70 14.12
CA TYR A 251 -15.86 -1.85 15.28
C TYR A 251 -14.55 -2.48 14.81
N PHE A 252 -13.45 -1.72 14.83
CA PHE A 252 -12.12 -2.21 14.51
C PHE A 252 -11.48 -2.79 15.79
N LEU A 253 -11.91 -3.98 16.19
CA LEU A 253 -11.46 -4.63 17.44
C LEU A 253 -9.94 -4.75 17.52
N HIS A 254 -9.28 -4.98 16.38
CA HIS A 254 -7.83 -5.07 16.27
C HIS A 254 -7.08 -3.72 16.38
N LYS A 255 -7.81 -2.58 16.38
CA LYS A 255 -7.28 -1.21 16.53
C LYS A 255 -7.78 -0.49 17.78
N GLY A 256 -8.85 -0.97 18.42
CA GLY A 256 -9.36 -0.41 19.68
C GLY A 256 -10.26 0.82 19.52
N TYR A 257 -10.86 1.05 18.36
CA TYR A 257 -11.90 2.06 18.17
C TYR A 257 -13.02 1.55 17.25
N ASN A 258 -14.16 2.23 17.27
CA ASN A 258 -15.22 2.06 16.29
C ASN A 258 -15.34 3.31 15.42
N LYS A 259 -15.98 3.18 14.26
CA LYS A 259 -16.42 4.30 13.44
C LYS A 259 -17.89 4.15 13.11
N THR A 260 -18.67 5.17 13.39
CA THR A 260 -20.09 5.23 13.05
C THR A 260 -20.26 6.21 11.90
N PHE A 261 -20.86 5.72 10.81
CA PHE A 261 -21.12 6.48 9.60
C PHE A 261 -22.61 6.75 9.50
N THR A 262 -22.97 8.02 9.33
CA THR A 262 -24.35 8.44 9.07
C THR A 262 -24.43 9.06 7.68
N VAL A 263 -25.33 8.50 6.86
CA VAL A 263 -25.51 8.85 5.45
C VAL A 263 -26.88 9.48 5.27
N SER A 264 -26.92 10.66 4.66
CA SER A 264 -28.17 11.32 4.25
C SER A 264 -28.58 10.87 2.85
N LEU A 265 -29.79 10.35 2.69
CA LEU A 265 -30.29 9.84 1.41
C LEU A 265 -30.91 10.95 0.57
N GLU A 266 -30.40 11.15 -0.66
CA GLU A 266 -30.87 12.23 -1.55
C GLU A 266 -32.19 11.92 -2.29
N ARG A 267 -32.65 10.66 -2.31
CA ARG A 267 -33.89 10.24 -2.99
C ARG A 267 -34.69 9.25 -2.15
N ALA A 268 -35.87 9.69 -1.69
CA ALA A 268 -36.90 8.84 -1.12
C ALA A 268 -37.69 8.09 -2.23
N GLU A 269 -37.00 7.26 -3.02
CA GLU A 269 -37.68 6.39 -3.97
C GLU A 269 -37.78 4.97 -3.41
N THR A 270 -39.01 4.64 -3.00
CA THR A 270 -39.58 3.31 -2.69
C THR A 270 -39.14 2.60 -1.40
N ASN A 271 -40.15 2.03 -0.73
CA ASN A 271 -40.10 1.25 0.53
C ASN A 271 -39.32 -0.09 0.45
N GLN A 272 -38.24 -0.17 -0.31
CA GLN A 272 -37.55 -1.42 -0.57
C GLN A 272 -36.19 -1.43 0.17
N LEU A 273 -36.16 -2.17 1.29
CA LEU A 273 -34.98 -2.59 2.06
C LEU A 273 -34.07 -1.45 2.56
N LYS A 274 -34.17 -1.14 3.87
CA LYS A 274 -33.23 -0.22 4.57
C LYS A 274 -32.03 -0.92 5.20
N GLU A 275 -31.79 -2.19 4.87
CA GLU A 275 -30.73 -2.98 5.47
C GLU A 275 -29.43 -2.81 4.68
N VAL A 276 -28.39 -2.29 5.36
CA VAL A 276 -27.05 -2.18 4.77
C VAL A 276 -26.43 -3.57 4.72
N ALA A 277 -26.09 -4.05 3.53
CA ALA A 277 -25.34 -5.28 3.35
C ALA A 277 -23.84 -5.01 3.53
N PHE A 278 -23.16 -5.87 4.26
CA PHE A 278 -21.71 -5.80 4.41
C PHE A 278 -21.03 -6.88 3.58
N LEU A 279 -19.95 -6.53 2.88
CA LEU A 279 -19.16 -7.43 2.05
C LEU A 279 -17.71 -7.44 2.52
N ASN A 280 -17.13 -8.63 2.69
CA ASN A 280 -15.71 -8.78 3.00
C ASN A 280 -14.89 -8.93 1.70
N LEU A 281 -14.01 -7.96 1.42
CA LEU A 281 -13.11 -7.91 0.26
C LEU A 281 -11.62 -7.98 0.72
N ASP A 282 -11.35 -8.75 1.78
CA ASP A 282 -10.03 -9.00 2.40
C ASP A 282 -9.42 -7.77 3.09
N TYR A 283 -8.93 -6.79 2.32
CA TYR A 283 -8.38 -5.53 2.85
C TYR A 283 -9.45 -4.44 3.03
N TYR A 284 -10.60 -4.59 2.38
CA TYR A 284 -11.70 -3.65 2.43
C TYR A 284 -12.99 -4.31 2.89
N VAL A 285 -13.80 -3.55 3.62
CA VAL A 285 -15.23 -3.87 3.84
C VAL A 285 -16.05 -2.94 2.99
N ALA A 286 -17.00 -3.50 2.23
CA ALA A 286 -17.99 -2.70 1.53
C ALA A 286 -19.28 -2.64 2.35
N ALA A 287 -19.71 -1.44 2.72
CA ALA A 287 -21.08 -1.19 3.20
C ALA A 287 -21.93 -0.77 2.00
N TYR A 288 -22.88 -1.61 1.62
CA TYR A 288 -23.67 -1.46 0.40
C TYR A 288 -25.15 -1.40 0.72
N LEU A 289 -25.82 -0.36 0.23
CA LEU A 289 -27.27 -0.26 0.24
C LEU A 289 -27.75 -0.23 -1.21
N PRO A 290 -28.39 -1.31 -1.71
CA PRO A 290 -28.71 -1.46 -3.13
C PRO A 290 -29.46 -0.26 -3.71
N GLY A 291 -28.90 0.30 -4.80
CA GLY A 291 -29.49 1.44 -5.50
C GLY A 291 -29.29 2.81 -4.82
N GLN A 292 -28.68 2.88 -3.63
CA GLN A 292 -28.49 4.12 -2.89
C GLN A 292 -27.00 4.51 -2.78
N PHE A 293 -26.19 3.71 -2.07
CA PHE A 293 -24.77 4.01 -1.87
C PHE A 293 -23.90 2.75 -1.74
N LEU A 294 -22.61 2.92 -2.01
CA LEU A 294 -21.55 1.95 -1.78
C LEU A 294 -20.39 2.65 -1.07
N HIS A 295 -20.04 2.19 0.13
CA HIS A 295 -18.90 2.71 0.88
C HIS A 295 -17.84 1.62 1.04
N LEU A 296 -16.69 1.78 0.39
CA LEU A 296 -15.53 0.91 0.58
C LEU A 296 -14.63 1.48 1.68
N LEU A 297 -14.43 0.70 2.74
CA LEU A 297 -13.70 1.07 3.95
C LEU A 297 -12.45 0.21 4.09
N ASN A 298 -11.28 0.83 4.19
CA ASN A 298 -10.01 0.13 4.38
C ASN A 298 -9.91 -0.35 5.84
N ILE A 299 -9.76 -1.67 6.02
CA ILE A 299 -9.69 -2.30 7.35
C ILE A 299 -8.29 -2.17 7.96
N GLN A 300 -7.24 -2.11 7.14
CA GLN A 300 -5.86 -2.12 7.60
C GLN A 300 -5.46 -0.76 8.22
N HIS A 301 -5.92 0.32 7.59
CA HIS A 301 -5.67 1.70 8.01
C HIS A 301 -6.98 2.45 8.19
N PRO A 302 -7.81 2.10 9.19
CA PRO A 302 -9.11 2.72 9.33
C PRO A 302 -9.01 4.18 9.78
N ASP A 303 -7.88 4.60 10.37
CA ASP A 303 -7.62 5.97 10.82
C ASP A 303 -7.65 6.97 9.68
N LEU A 304 -7.23 6.54 8.49
CA LEU A 304 -7.10 7.39 7.33
C LEU A 304 -8.42 7.41 6.53
N LEU A 305 -9.26 8.42 6.75
CA LEU A 305 -10.57 8.54 6.08
C LEU A 305 -10.47 8.97 4.60
N CYS A 306 -9.37 9.56 4.16
CA CYS A 306 -9.12 9.87 2.74
C CYS A 306 -9.09 8.64 1.83
N TYR A 307 -9.15 7.43 2.40
CA TYR A 307 -9.04 6.16 1.72
C TYR A 307 -10.38 5.47 1.53
N SER A 308 -11.44 5.99 2.16
CA SER A 308 -12.73 5.36 2.07
C SER A 308 -13.50 5.94 0.88
N LEU A 309 -13.72 5.07 -0.11
CA LEU A 309 -14.39 5.45 -1.35
C LEU A 309 -15.90 5.36 -1.13
N PHE A 310 -16.56 6.52 -1.11
CA PHE A 310 -18.01 6.62 -1.01
C PHE A 310 -18.61 6.98 -2.35
N LEU A 311 -19.49 6.12 -2.87
CA LEU A 311 -20.17 6.27 -4.15
C LEU A 311 -21.68 6.31 -3.92
N THR A 312 -22.39 7.12 -4.71
CA THR A 312 -23.85 7.26 -4.65
C THR A 312 -24.48 7.12 -6.04
N GLY A 313 -25.78 6.84 -6.08
CA GLY A 313 -26.54 6.82 -7.34
C GLY A 313 -26.13 5.70 -8.29
N THR A 314 -25.91 6.01 -9.57
CA THR A 314 -25.54 5.01 -10.59
C THR A 314 -24.16 4.42 -10.35
N ASP A 315 -23.25 5.19 -9.77
CA ASP A 315 -21.86 4.81 -9.55
C ASP A 315 -21.72 3.85 -8.36
N ALA A 316 -22.72 3.80 -7.49
CA ALA A 316 -22.81 2.85 -6.38
C ALA A 316 -23.25 1.44 -6.80
N ARG A 317 -23.74 1.25 -8.03
CA ARG A 317 -24.29 -0.04 -8.46
C ARG A 317 -23.17 -1.07 -8.63
N ILE A 318 -23.38 -2.24 -8.05
CA ILE A 318 -22.52 -3.39 -8.30
C ILE A 318 -23.05 -4.10 -9.55
N ASP A 319 -22.21 -4.22 -10.58
CA ASP A 319 -22.57 -4.84 -11.85
C ASP A 319 -23.18 -6.24 -11.65
N LEU A 320 -24.22 -6.56 -12.45
CA LEU A 320 -24.94 -7.85 -12.47
C LEU A 320 -25.79 -8.17 -11.23
N LEU A 321 -25.70 -7.41 -10.13
CA LEU A 321 -26.51 -7.64 -8.93
C LEU A 321 -27.85 -6.90 -9.02
N PRO A 322 -28.99 -7.61 -8.84
CA PRO A 322 -30.28 -6.94 -8.74
C PRO A 322 -30.37 -6.13 -7.44
N ASN A 323 -31.28 -5.15 -7.40
CA ASN A 323 -31.59 -4.37 -6.20
C ASN A 323 -32.39 -5.22 -5.19
N CYS A 324 -31.78 -6.28 -4.68
CA CYS A 324 -32.39 -7.26 -3.78
C CYS A 324 -31.61 -7.36 -2.46
N SER A 325 -32.19 -8.05 -1.48
CA SER A 325 -31.51 -8.36 -0.22
C SER A 325 -30.32 -9.30 -0.47
N ILE A 326 -29.13 -8.83 -0.11
CA ILE A 326 -27.85 -9.50 -0.33
C ILE A 326 -27.28 -9.95 1.01
N GLN A 327 -26.67 -11.14 1.02
CA GLN A 327 -25.87 -11.63 2.14
C GLN A 327 -24.46 -12.02 1.67
N SER A 328 -23.43 -11.75 2.48
CA SER A 328 -22.04 -12.14 2.22
C SER A 328 -21.66 -13.33 3.10
N PRO A 329 -21.93 -14.58 2.69
CA PRO A 329 -21.65 -15.74 3.54
C PRO A 329 -20.16 -16.04 3.67
N LEU A 330 -19.36 -15.72 2.65
CA LEU A 330 -17.92 -15.96 2.62
C LEU A 330 -17.18 -14.70 2.14
N VAL A 331 -15.86 -14.73 2.27
CA VAL A 331 -14.98 -13.69 1.71
C VAL A 331 -15.18 -13.62 0.19
N SER A 332 -15.38 -12.41 -0.32
CA SER A 332 -15.54 -12.12 -1.74
C SER A 332 -16.70 -12.88 -2.42
N THR A 333 -17.76 -13.23 -1.68
CA THR A 333 -18.97 -13.83 -2.25
C THR A 333 -20.23 -13.13 -1.79
N VAL A 334 -21.22 -13.11 -2.68
CA VAL A 334 -22.54 -12.53 -2.46
C VAL A 334 -23.60 -13.54 -2.83
N LEU A 335 -24.53 -13.80 -1.90
CA LEU A 335 -25.74 -14.56 -2.14
C LEU A 335 -26.90 -13.60 -2.39
N ASP A 336 -27.51 -13.71 -3.56
CA ASP A 336 -28.82 -13.12 -3.83
C ASP A 336 -29.89 -14.02 -3.22
N ARG A 337 -30.59 -13.52 -2.19
CA ARG A 337 -31.66 -14.28 -1.52
C ARG A 337 -32.86 -14.54 -2.45
N SER A 338 -33.13 -13.64 -3.39
CA SER A 338 -34.31 -13.74 -4.26
C SER A 338 -34.13 -14.76 -5.38
N ALA A 339 -32.94 -14.80 -6.00
CA ALA A 339 -32.61 -15.73 -7.08
C ALA A 339 -31.95 -17.02 -6.59
N GLY A 340 -31.53 -17.10 -5.32
CA GLY A 340 -30.73 -18.21 -4.78
C GLY A 340 -29.36 -18.37 -5.46
N SER A 341 -28.87 -17.31 -6.10
CA SER A 341 -27.64 -17.32 -6.91
C SER A 341 -26.46 -16.78 -6.12
N LEU A 342 -25.34 -17.50 -6.16
CA LEU A 342 -24.09 -17.10 -5.51
C LEU A 342 -23.13 -16.47 -6.54
N TYR A 343 -22.68 -15.26 -6.26
CA TYR A 343 -21.76 -14.48 -7.07
C TYR A 343 -20.40 -14.38 -6.38
N ALA A 344 -19.32 -14.41 -7.17
CA ALA A 344 -18.00 -14.01 -6.70
C ALA A 344 -17.82 -12.52 -6.99
N VAL A 345 -17.41 -11.75 -5.99
CA VAL A 345 -17.25 -10.30 -6.08
C VAL A 345 -15.78 -9.94 -5.95
N SER A 346 -15.31 -9.06 -6.82
CA SER A 346 -13.97 -8.51 -6.77
C SER A 346 -13.96 -7.05 -7.17
N ILE A 347 -12.96 -6.31 -6.70
CA ILE A 347 -12.80 -4.90 -7.05
C ILE A 347 -12.18 -4.80 -8.44
N SER A 348 -12.91 -4.23 -9.39
CA SER A 348 -12.45 -4.07 -10.77
C SER A 348 -11.43 -2.94 -10.89
N SER A 349 -10.21 -3.27 -11.32
CA SER A 349 -9.17 -2.26 -11.57
C SER A 349 -9.55 -1.30 -12.70
N SER A 350 -10.32 -1.76 -13.70
CA SER A 350 -10.82 -0.92 -14.79
C SER A 350 -11.83 0.12 -14.30
N ALA A 351 -12.72 -0.26 -13.37
CA ALA A 351 -13.67 0.66 -12.76
C ALA A 351 -12.96 1.72 -11.91
N LEU A 352 -11.99 1.32 -11.08
CA LEU A 352 -11.19 2.27 -10.28
C LEU A 352 -10.42 3.28 -11.15
N LEU A 353 -9.81 2.82 -12.25
CA LEU A 353 -9.13 3.71 -13.20
C LEU A 353 -10.10 4.64 -13.93
N TRP A 354 -11.32 4.18 -14.20
CA TRP A 354 -12.38 5.04 -14.74
C TRP A 354 -12.77 6.11 -13.73
N PHE A 355 -13.03 5.76 -12.46
CA PHE A 355 -13.35 6.72 -11.39
C PHE A 355 -12.24 7.75 -11.17
N LEU A 356 -10.99 7.31 -11.17
CA LEU A 356 -9.82 8.18 -11.07
C LEU A 356 -9.77 9.23 -12.21
N ARG A 357 -10.29 8.89 -13.40
CA ARG A 357 -10.38 9.80 -14.55
C ARG A 357 -11.66 10.64 -14.56
N SER A 358 -12.79 10.10 -14.12
CA SER A 358 -14.11 10.74 -14.23
C SER A 358 -14.47 11.61 -13.02
N SER A 359 -13.94 11.29 -11.84
CA SER A 359 -14.25 12.02 -10.61
C SER A 359 -13.74 13.46 -10.64
N LYS A 360 -14.53 14.36 -10.04
CA LYS A 360 -14.20 15.77 -9.84
C LYS A 360 -13.64 16.05 -8.44
N GLN A 361 -13.82 15.13 -7.49
CA GLN A 361 -13.42 15.32 -6.10
C GLN A 361 -12.06 14.69 -5.85
N ASP A 362 -11.19 15.40 -5.13
CA ASP A 362 -9.86 14.89 -4.82
C ASP A 362 -9.89 13.73 -3.80
N SER A 363 -10.87 13.70 -2.90
CA SER A 363 -11.11 12.59 -1.96
C SER A 363 -11.38 11.27 -2.68
N GLU A 364 -12.28 11.29 -3.67
CA GLU A 364 -12.62 10.13 -4.48
C GLU A 364 -11.44 9.66 -5.33
N ARG A 365 -10.70 10.60 -5.94
CA ARG A 365 -9.47 10.28 -6.72
C ARG A 365 -8.40 9.63 -5.85
N LEU A 366 -8.20 10.16 -4.64
CA LEU A 366 -7.22 9.63 -3.69
C LEU A 366 -7.62 8.23 -3.22
N ALA A 367 -8.87 8.04 -2.78
CA ALA A 367 -9.37 6.73 -2.37
C ALA A 367 -9.30 5.70 -3.52
N ALA A 368 -9.67 6.09 -4.74
CA ALA A 368 -9.57 5.22 -5.92
C ALA A 368 -8.12 4.85 -6.26
N LEU A 369 -7.17 5.79 -6.14
CA LEU A 369 -5.74 5.54 -6.35
C LEU A 369 -5.20 4.51 -5.36
N HIS A 370 -5.50 4.66 -4.07
CA HIS A 370 -5.03 3.73 -3.05
C HIS A 370 -5.71 2.37 -3.12
N CYS A 371 -7.01 2.34 -3.41
CA CYS A 371 -7.72 1.10 -3.66
C CYS A 371 -7.13 0.35 -4.87
N ALA A 372 -6.78 1.06 -5.95
CA ALA A 372 -6.19 0.46 -7.14
C ALA A 372 -4.80 -0.14 -6.89
N LEU A 373 -3.98 0.54 -6.07
CA LEU A 373 -2.63 0.07 -5.75
C LEU A 373 -2.63 -1.07 -4.72
N LEU A 374 -3.56 -1.07 -3.74
CA LEU A 374 -3.64 -2.09 -2.69
C LEU A 374 -4.40 -3.36 -3.10
N CYS A 375 -5.60 -3.22 -3.68
CA CYS A 375 -6.51 -4.36 -3.90
C CYS A 375 -6.14 -5.24 -5.09
N ALA A 376 -5.56 -4.66 -6.14
CA ALA A 376 -5.30 -5.39 -7.38
C ALA A 376 -3.97 -6.16 -7.37
N GLY A 377 -3.16 -5.98 -6.32
CA GLY A 377 -1.71 -6.19 -6.38
C GLY A 377 -1.10 -5.20 -7.36
N SER A 378 0.03 -4.57 -7.02
CA SER A 378 0.66 -3.62 -7.94
C SER A 378 1.17 -4.35 -9.20
N THR A 379 0.31 -4.50 -10.20
CA THR A 379 0.69 -5.06 -11.49
C THR A 379 1.39 -3.98 -12.30
N ALA A 380 2.34 -4.43 -13.11
CA ALA A 380 3.13 -3.58 -13.97
C ALA A 380 2.27 -2.64 -14.85
N ASP A 381 1.08 -3.09 -15.25
CA ASP A 381 0.19 -2.37 -16.15
C ASP A 381 -0.74 -1.40 -15.42
N LEU A 382 -1.09 -1.65 -14.16
CA LEU A 382 -1.85 -0.68 -13.35
C LEU A 382 -0.98 0.52 -13.00
N GLU A 383 0.26 0.30 -12.52
CA GLU A 383 1.20 1.41 -12.29
C GLU A 383 1.39 2.25 -13.56
N ARG A 384 1.52 1.60 -14.74
CA ARG A 384 1.61 2.29 -16.04
C ARG A 384 0.41 3.20 -16.28
N GLN A 385 -0.80 2.68 -16.10
CA GLN A 385 -2.03 3.43 -16.35
C GLN A 385 -2.22 4.60 -15.37
N VAL A 386 -1.81 4.42 -14.11
CA VAL A 386 -1.79 5.51 -13.12
C VAL A 386 -0.74 6.56 -13.51
N ILE A 387 0.48 6.17 -13.89
CA ILE A 387 1.52 7.12 -14.36
C ILE A 387 1.02 7.95 -15.55
N TRP A 388 0.31 7.31 -16.49
CA TRP A 388 -0.29 7.99 -17.63
C TRP A 388 -1.37 8.99 -17.19
N TRP A 389 -2.22 8.62 -16.25
CA TRP A 389 -3.20 9.55 -15.69
C TRP A 389 -2.54 10.73 -14.99
N ILE A 390 -1.51 10.50 -14.17
CA ILE A 390 -0.74 11.56 -13.50
C ILE A 390 -0.16 12.51 -14.54
N SER A 391 0.39 11.98 -15.63
CA SER A 391 0.98 12.76 -16.72
C SER A 391 -0.03 13.68 -17.40
N ASP A 392 -1.30 13.28 -17.47
CA ASP A 392 -2.38 14.06 -18.05
C ASP A 392 -3.00 15.07 -17.07
N ASN A 393 -2.84 14.85 -15.76
CA ASN A 393 -3.59 15.51 -14.69
C ASN A 393 -2.70 16.21 -13.64
N LEU A 394 -1.50 16.65 -14.03
CA LEU A 394 -0.47 17.21 -13.12
C LEU A 394 -0.93 18.40 -12.25
N SER A 395 -2.02 19.08 -12.62
CA SER A 395 -2.54 20.27 -11.93
C SER A 395 -3.99 20.15 -11.46
N THR A 396 -4.62 18.98 -11.62
CA THR A 396 -6.05 18.84 -11.32
C THR A 396 -6.34 18.55 -9.86
N CYS A 397 -5.39 17.97 -9.13
CA CYS A 397 -5.50 17.69 -7.70
C CYS A 397 -5.02 18.90 -6.90
N ARG A 398 -5.86 19.43 -6.02
CA ARG A 398 -5.57 20.62 -5.19
C ARG A 398 -5.14 20.25 -3.79
N THR A 399 -5.64 19.14 -3.27
CA THR A 399 -5.50 18.78 -1.87
C THR A 399 -4.37 17.80 -1.58
N PHE A 400 -3.88 17.08 -2.59
CA PHE A 400 -2.78 16.13 -2.47
C PHE A 400 -1.91 16.14 -3.72
N ASP A 401 -0.65 15.72 -3.58
CA ASP A 401 0.25 15.52 -4.72
C ASP A 401 0.15 14.06 -5.22
N PRO A 402 -0.37 13.82 -6.44
CA PRO A 402 -0.56 12.47 -6.95
C PRO A 402 0.76 11.71 -7.19
N ILE A 403 1.88 12.41 -7.38
CA ILE A 403 3.19 11.78 -7.54
C ILE A 403 3.69 11.24 -6.20
N GLN A 404 3.53 12.04 -5.13
CA GLN A 404 3.92 11.64 -3.77
C GLN A 404 3.12 10.41 -3.31
N GLU A 405 1.79 10.44 -3.49
CA GLU A 405 0.93 9.31 -3.13
C GLU A 405 1.23 8.06 -3.98
N PHE A 406 1.48 8.22 -5.28
CA PHE A 406 1.90 7.11 -6.13
C PHE A 406 3.17 6.44 -5.63
N PHE A 407 4.20 7.22 -5.25
CA PHE A 407 5.45 6.67 -4.74
C PHE A 407 5.26 5.94 -3.41
N ILE A 408 4.58 6.56 -2.43
CA ILE A 408 4.40 5.95 -1.11
C ILE A 408 3.51 4.71 -1.19
N ALA A 409 2.36 4.80 -1.85
CA ALA A 409 1.43 3.68 -1.95
C ALA A 409 2.03 2.50 -2.74
N SER A 410 2.72 2.76 -3.85
CA SER A 410 3.37 1.70 -4.64
C SER A 410 4.53 1.07 -3.89
N LEU A 411 5.31 1.86 -3.15
CA LEU A 411 6.41 1.35 -2.32
C LEU A 411 5.88 0.49 -1.18
N TYR A 412 4.84 0.95 -0.50
CA TYR A 412 4.16 0.19 0.53
C TYR A 412 3.64 -1.16 0.01
N CYS A 413 2.94 -1.16 -1.13
CA CYS A 413 2.39 -2.38 -1.72
C CYS A 413 3.47 -3.39 -2.14
N ARG A 414 4.69 -2.95 -2.45
CA ARG A 414 5.82 -3.83 -2.77
C ARG A 414 6.52 -4.38 -1.51
N MET A 415 6.51 -3.65 -0.40
CA MET A 415 7.27 -4.00 0.81
C MET A 415 6.45 -4.76 1.85
N CYS A 416 5.17 -4.42 2.02
CA CYS A 416 4.32 -4.93 3.09
C CYS A 416 3.72 -6.34 2.92
N PRO A 417 3.51 -6.92 1.71
CA PRO A 417 2.88 -8.25 1.62
C PRO A 417 3.74 -9.40 2.15
N GLU A 418 5.05 -9.20 2.35
CA GLU A 418 5.98 -10.29 2.62
C GLU A 418 6.55 -10.33 4.06
N MET A 419 6.40 -9.29 4.90
CA MET A 419 7.18 -9.20 6.15
C MET A 419 6.51 -8.61 7.41
N TYR A 420 6.80 -9.30 8.53
CA TYR A 420 6.56 -9.01 9.95
C TYR A 420 6.30 -7.54 10.35
N ASN A 421 5.04 -7.13 10.43
CA ASN A 421 4.59 -5.83 10.99
C ASN A 421 5.18 -4.56 10.33
N LEU A 422 5.75 -4.67 9.13
CA LEU A 422 6.28 -3.50 8.39
C LEU A 422 5.17 -2.54 7.96
N ASP A 423 3.95 -3.04 7.84
CA ASP A 423 2.73 -2.29 7.53
C ASP A 423 2.44 -1.17 8.51
N LYS A 424 2.94 -1.25 9.75
CA LYS A 424 2.76 -0.23 10.80
C LYS A 424 3.90 0.78 10.88
N LEU A 425 5.06 0.46 10.31
CA LEU A 425 6.28 1.27 10.43
C LEU A 425 6.53 2.13 9.20
N LEU A 426 6.14 1.64 8.02
CA LEU A 426 6.26 2.41 6.79
C LEU A 426 5.06 3.36 6.63
N PRO A 427 5.26 4.56 6.09
CA PRO A 427 4.16 5.44 5.74
C PRO A 427 3.32 4.80 4.63
N TYR A 428 2.00 4.89 4.76
CA TYR A 428 1.05 4.48 3.72
C TYR A 428 0.63 5.65 2.81
N THR A 429 0.86 6.88 3.27
CA THR A 429 0.46 8.12 2.62
C THR A 429 1.42 9.26 2.91
N SER A 430 1.41 10.30 2.07
CA SER A 430 2.02 11.59 2.38
C SER A 430 1.14 12.46 3.28
N LEU A 431 -0.16 12.17 3.37
CA LEU A 431 -1.17 12.94 4.08
C LEU A 431 -1.48 12.34 5.46
N LEU A 432 -0.72 12.75 6.47
CA LEU A 432 -0.85 12.22 7.83
C LEU A 432 -2.13 12.70 8.55
N ASP A 433 -2.55 13.94 8.30
CA ASP A 433 -3.68 14.60 9.00
C ASP A 433 -4.79 15.01 8.02
N TRP A 434 -5.22 14.08 7.16
CA TRP A 434 -6.36 14.36 6.31
C TRP A 434 -7.65 14.42 7.13
N THR A 435 -8.12 15.64 7.38
CA THR A 435 -9.40 15.93 8.05
C THR A 435 -10.53 16.22 7.07
N GLY A 436 -10.31 15.98 5.77
CA GLY A 436 -11.30 16.27 4.73
C GLY A 436 -12.55 15.41 4.91
N VAL A 437 -13.70 16.09 5.03
CA VAL A 437 -15.02 15.48 5.14
C VAL A 437 -15.36 14.77 3.83
N ILE A 438 -15.84 13.53 3.91
CA ILE A 438 -16.38 12.80 2.76
C ILE A 438 -17.78 13.36 2.48
N PRO A 439 -18.04 13.93 1.29
CA PRO A 439 -19.35 14.50 1.01
C PRO A 439 -20.45 13.43 1.12
N GLY A 440 -21.53 13.76 1.82
CA GLY A 440 -22.67 12.85 2.03
C GLY A 440 -22.55 11.87 3.20
N VAL A 441 -21.39 11.82 3.88
CA VAL A 441 -21.16 10.93 5.03
C VAL A 441 -20.54 11.68 6.20
N THR A 442 -21.17 11.59 7.37
CA THR A 442 -20.55 12.03 8.63
C THR A 442 -20.02 10.83 9.40
N CYS A 443 -18.78 10.93 9.89
CA CYS A 443 -18.08 9.88 10.62
C CYS A 443 -17.81 10.34 12.05
N THR A 444 -18.21 9.54 13.04
CA THR A 444 -17.78 9.68 14.44
C THR A 444 -16.90 8.49 14.83
N THR A 445 -15.88 8.73 15.66
CA THR A 445 -14.94 7.70 16.10
C THR A 445 -14.95 7.64 17.62
N ASP A 446 -15.28 6.48 18.19
CA ASP A 446 -15.25 6.25 19.64
C ASP A 446 -14.24 5.17 20.01
N ILE A 447 -13.52 5.37 21.12
CA ILE A 447 -12.55 4.39 21.64
C ILE A 447 -13.30 3.25 22.31
N ILE A 448 -12.90 2.02 22.01
CA ILE A 448 -13.51 0.80 22.57
C ILE A 448 -12.49 0.00 23.38
N SER A 449 -12.98 -0.85 24.28
CA SER A 449 -12.13 -1.79 25.01
C SER A 449 -11.52 -2.82 24.07
N LEU A 450 -10.20 -3.02 24.16
CA LEU A 450 -9.50 -4.05 23.40
C LEU A 450 -10.01 -5.45 23.80
N PRO A 451 -10.13 -6.38 22.84
CA PRO A 451 -10.47 -7.76 23.12
C PRO A 451 -9.37 -8.46 23.92
N ILE A 452 -9.79 -9.44 24.72
CA ILE A 452 -8.92 -10.29 25.54
C ILE A 452 -8.78 -11.64 24.85
N LEU A 453 -7.55 -12.10 24.70
CA LEU A 453 -7.24 -13.45 24.22
C LEU A 453 -7.02 -14.38 25.42
N GLU A 454 -7.86 -15.40 25.58
CA GLU A 454 -7.80 -16.35 26.71
C GLU A 454 -6.66 -17.37 26.55
N VAL A 455 -6.26 -17.67 25.32
CA VAL A 455 -5.22 -18.66 25.02
C VAL A 455 -3.90 -17.97 24.66
N GLN A 456 -2.87 -18.24 25.44
CA GLN A 456 -1.49 -17.81 25.18
C GLN A 456 -0.82 -18.75 24.17
N ASN A 457 -0.10 -18.22 23.18
CA ASN A 457 0.62 -18.95 22.12
C ASN A 457 -0.27 -19.66 21.07
N SER A 458 -1.33 -18.98 20.63
CA SER A 458 -2.10 -19.41 19.47
C SER A 458 -1.27 -19.30 18.18
N LYS A 459 -1.61 -19.99 17.08
CA LYS A 459 -0.84 -19.93 15.82
C LYS A 459 -1.64 -19.25 14.71
N GLY A 460 -0.95 -18.63 13.74
CA GLY A 460 -1.55 -18.18 12.49
C GLY A 460 -2.29 -16.85 12.61
N PHE A 461 -3.61 -16.85 12.42
CA PHE A 461 -4.43 -15.63 12.50
C PHE A 461 -4.35 -14.98 13.90
N TRP A 462 -4.49 -15.79 14.95
CA TRP A 462 -4.55 -15.32 16.33
C TRP A 462 -3.22 -14.70 16.81
N ASP A 463 -2.08 -15.21 16.33
CA ASP A 463 -0.76 -14.58 16.54
C ASP A 463 -0.73 -13.15 15.97
N LYS A 464 -1.19 -12.99 14.73
CA LYS A 464 -1.22 -11.69 14.05
C LYS A 464 -2.18 -10.72 14.74
N LEU A 465 -3.35 -11.19 15.15
CA LEU A 465 -4.30 -10.41 15.93
C LEU A 465 -3.67 -9.97 17.27
N ASN A 466 -3.01 -10.88 17.98
CA ASN A 466 -2.35 -10.55 19.24
C ASN A 466 -1.26 -9.47 19.04
N LEU A 467 -0.44 -9.59 17.99
CA LEU A 467 0.53 -8.55 17.62
C LEU A 467 -0.13 -7.20 17.28
N ASN A 468 -1.33 -7.20 16.70
CA ASN A 468 -2.13 -5.99 16.48
C ASN A 468 -2.60 -5.38 17.81
N LEU A 469 -3.14 -6.18 18.72
CA LEU A 469 -3.59 -5.72 20.02
C LEU A 469 -2.45 -5.18 20.89
N GLU A 470 -1.32 -5.88 20.94
CA GLU A 470 -0.14 -5.41 21.65
C GLU A 470 0.39 -4.10 21.05
N SER A 471 0.39 -3.97 19.72
CA SER A 471 0.80 -2.71 19.09
C SER A 471 -0.08 -1.54 19.46
N VAL A 472 -1.39 -1.73 19.69
CA VAL A 472 -2.29 -0.65 20.12
C VAL A 472 -2.03 -0.28 21.59
N LYS A 473 -1.80 -1.27 22.46
CA LYS A 473 -1.51 -1.03 23.89
C LYS A 473 -0.25 -0.18 24.11
N TYR A 474 0.76 -0.40 23.27
CA TYR A 474 2.05 0.28 23.35
C TYR A 474 2.27 1.29 22.22
N ALA A 475 1.23 1.65 21.46
CA ALA A 475 1.36 2.60 20.37
C ALA A 475 1.71 3.99 20.93
N GLU A 476 2.96 4.40 20.77
CA GLU A 476 3.25 5.83 20.66
C GLU A 476 2.61 6.35 19.37
N PRO A 477 1.99 7.55 19.36
CA PRO A 477 1.25 8.08 18.21
C PRO A 477 2.08 8.31 16.93
N HIS A 478 3.37 7.97 16.91
CA HIS A 478 4.33 8.30 15.85
C HIS A 478 5.18 7.09 15.40
N LEU A 479 4.55 5.92 15.21
CA LEU A 479 5.23 4.70 14.76
C LEU A 479 5.71 4.75 13.29
N HIS A 480 5.21 5.68 12.47
CA HIS A 480 5.60 5.75 11.07
C HIS A 480 6.95 6.44 10.87
N TYR A 481 7.74 5.92 9.92
CA TYR A 481 8.96 6.57 9.46
C TYR A 481 8.63 7.94 8.84
N HIS A 482 9.05 9.02 9.50
CA HIS A 482 8.88 10.39 9.01
C HIS A 482 10.18 10.94 8.42
N SER A 483 10.08 11.46 7.20
CA SER A 483 11.20 12.16 6.54
C SER A 483 11.52 13.53 7.16
N ASN A 484 10.81 13.98 8.21
CA ASN A 484 11.08 15.26 8.89
C ASN A 484 12.43 15.29 9.60
N VAL A 485 12.88 14.14 10.12
CA VAL A 485 14.23 14.02 10.70
C VAL A 485 15.27 14.02 9.58
N LEU A 486 15.01 13.29 8.51
CA LEU A 486 15.83 13.26 7.29
C LEU A 486 15.99 14.65 6.66
N ARG A 487 14.90 15.40 6.55
CA ARG A 487 14.87 16.77 6.04
C ARG A 487 15.74 17.70 6.86
N ARG A 488 15.64 17.63 8.19
CA ARG A 488 16.45 18.46 9.09
C ARG A 488 17.93 18.15 8.95
N GLU A 489 18.31 16.87 8.96
CA GLU A 489 19.70 16.46 8.76
C GLU A 489 20.22 16.84 7.38
N TRP A 490 19.40 16.68 6.34
CA TRP A 490 19.74 17.08 4.97
C TRP A 490 19.95 18.60 4.83
N LEU A 491 19.07 19.41 5.42
CA LEU A 491 19.22 20.87 5.41
C LEU A 491 20.48 21.31 6.15
N ASN A 492 20.77 20.73 7.33
CA ASN A 492 21.99 21.02 8.07
C ASN A 492 23.26 20.67 7.27
N LEU A 493 23.26 19.52 6.57
CA LEU A 493 24.37 19.10 5.72
C LEU A 493 24.50 19.91 4.43
N SER A 494 23.39 20.50 3.96
CA SER A 494 23.37 21.39 2.79
C SER A 494 23.80 22.83 3.13
N GLU A 495 23.60 23.28 4.38
CA GLU A 495 24.00 24.61 4.86
C GLU A 495 25.45 24.65 5.38
N GLU A 496 25.96 23.55 5.95
CA GLU A 496 27.38 23.46 6.29
C GLU A 496 28.23 23.45 5.01
N VAL A 497 28.96 24.55 4.80
CA VAL A 497 29.98 24.78 3.74
C VAL A 497 31.13 23.74 3.73
N ASN A 498 31.04 22.68 4.54
CA ASN A 498 31.97 21.55 4.60
C ASN A 498 31.57 20.34 3.73
N PHE A 499 30.89 20.57 2.61
CA PHE A 499 30.60 19.55 1.60
C PHE A 499 31.85 18.78 1.11
N CYS A 500 33.04 19.40 1.17
CA CYS A 500 34.32 18.75 0.81
C CYS A 500 35.12 18.18 2.00
N LEU A 501 34.85 18.60 3.24
CA LEU A 501 35.62 18.16 4.41
C LEU A 501 35.00 16.93 5.09
N PHE A 502 33.67 16.80 5.06
CA PHE A 502 32.97 15.69 5.73
C PHE A 502 33.13 14.35 4.99
N THR A 503 33.31 14.38 3.67
CA THR A 503 33.60 13.20 2.82
C THR A 503 34.89 12.48 3.19
N ILE A 504 35.78 13.07 3.99
CA ILE A 504 37.11 12.51 4.29
C ILE A 504 37.21 11.90 5.70
N GLN A 505 36.27 12.18 6.63
CA GLN A 505 36.56 11.92 8.06
C GLN A 505 35.64 10.96 8.84
N LYS A 506 34.55 10.42 8.30
CA LYS A 506 33.79 9.37 9.02
C LYS A 506 33.30 8.23 8.12
N GLU A 507 33.82 7.03 8.40
CA GLU A 507 33.33 5.70 7.99
C GLU A 507 33.54 5.21 6.53
N GLU A 508 34.65 5.58 5.90
CA GLU A 508 34.96 5.25 4.48
C GLU A 508 35.07 3.76 4.06
N ARG A 509 34.96 2.75 4.94
CA ARG A 509 35.21 1.34 4.53
C ARG A 509 34.02 0.39 4.53
N ARG A 510 32.90 0.73 5.19
CA ARG A 510 31.70 -0.14 5.19
C ARG A 510 30.57 0.44 4.36
N THR A 511 30.25 1.73 4.49
CA THR A 511 29.20 2.41 3.70
C THR A 511 29.48 2.45 2.19
N THR A 512 30.74 2.55 1.76
CA THR A 512 31.14 2.54 0.34
C THR A 512 30.88 1.22 -0.38
N ALA A 513 31.01 0.07 0.28
CA ALA A 513 30.65 -1.23 -0.30
C ALA A 513 29.12 -1.45 -0.32
N TYR A 514 28.42 -0.96 0.69
CA TYR A 514 26.95 -1.03 0.80
C TYR A 514 26.26 -0.16 -0.24
N LEU A 515 26.69 1.10 -0.42
CA LEU A 515 26.22 1.98 -1.48
C LEU A 515 26.53 1.36 -2.85
N ARG A 516 27.74 0.81 -3.05
CA ARG A 516 28.10 0.12 -4.30
C ARG A 516 27.16 -1.04 -4.62
N ASN A 517 26.68 -1.82 -3.63
CA ASN A 517 25.67 -2.88 -3.85
C ASN A 517 24.28 -2.34 -4.23
N ILE A 518 23.83 -1.23 -3.62
CA ILE A 518 22.58 -0.54 -4.03
C ILE A 518 22.73 -0.04 -5.49
N PHE A 519 23.88 0.53 -5.81
CA PHE A 519 24.21 0.93 -7.18
C PHE A 519 24.30 -0.26 -8.14
N GLU A 520 24.90 -1.39 -7.77
CA GLU A 520 24.95 -2.60 -8.62
C GLU A 520 23.55 -3.19 -8.86
N ASN A 521 22.66 -3.14 -7.87
CA ASN A 521 21.26 -3.53 -8.06
C ASN A 521 20.49 -2.53 -8.94
N ALA A 522 20.75 -1.23 -8.79
CA ALA A 522 20.22 -0.17 -9.68
C ALA A 522 20.86 -0.19 -11.08
N LYS A 523 22.07 -0.74 -11.24
CA LYS A 523 22.80 -0.88 -12.53
C LYS A 523 22.22 -1.95 -13.45
N LYS A 524 21.31 -2.81 -12.98
CA LYS A 524 20.52 -3.69 -13.85
C LYS A 524 19.45 -2.94 -14.68
N LEU A 525 19.30 -1.64 -14.47
CA LEU A 525 18.43 -0.74 -15.24
C LEU A 525 19.22 -0.10 -16.40
N PRO A 526 18.62 0.06 -17.60
CA PRO A 526 19.30 0.68 -18.72
C PRO A 526 19.68 2.13 -18.39
N PRO A 527 20.86 2.61 -18.81
CA PRO A 527 21.48 3.77 -18.18
C PRO A 527 20.86 5.05 -18.73
N LEU A 528 20.21 5.83 -17.86
CA LEU A 528 20.16 7.27 -18.02
C LEU A 528 21.34 7.80 -17.17
N PHE A 529 22.54 7.75 -17.77
CA PHE A 529 23.85 8.14 -17.24
C PHE A 529 24.46 7.28 -16.11
N GLN A 530 25.65 6.73 -16.37
CA GLN A 530 26.57 6.27 -15.32
C GLN A 530 27.21 7.51 -14.67
N GLU A 531 26.48 8.15 -13.77
CA GLU A 531 26.96 9.33 -13.05
C GLU A 531 26.99 9.09 -11.55
N GLU A 532 28.13 9.41 -10.94
CA GLU A 532 28.27 9.48 -9.48
C GLU A 532 27.79 10.85 -9.01
N ASP A 533 26.48 10.96 -8.77
CA ASP A 533 25.92 12.13 -8.11
C ASP A 533 26.17 12.04 -6.59
N SER A 534 27.23 12.71 -6.14
CA SER A 534 27.65 12.72 -4.72
C SER A 534 26.56 13.23 -3.76
N GLN A 535 25.68 14.13 -4.20
CA GLN A 535 24.60 14.65 -3.36
C GLN A 535 23.51 13.60 -3.17
N GLN A 536 23.10 12.95 -4.25
CA GLN A 536 22.11 11.87 -4.17
C GLN A 536 22.65 10.64 -3.42
N GLN A 537 23.95 10.34 -3.56
CA GLN A 537 24.62 9.28 -2.80
C GLN A 537 24.58 9.53 -1.29
N LEU A 538 24.82 10.77 -0.87
CA LEU A 538 24.76 11.16 0.54
C LEU A 538 23.32 11.04 1.07
N LEU A 539 22.34 11.55 0.32
CA LEU A 539 20.92 11.47 0.68
C LEU A 539 20.44 10.01 0.81
N MET A 540 20.86 9.14 -0.11
CA MET A 540 20.62 7.69 0.00
C MET A 540 21.24 7.11 1.28
N GLY A 541 22.49 7.47 1.58
CA GLY A 541 23.18 7.02 2.79
C GLY A 541 22.45 7.41 4.07
N LEU A 542 21.99 8.66 4.16
CA LEU A 542 21.21 9.18 5.29
C LEU A 542 19.87 8.48 5.43
N MET A 543 19.17 8.22 4.32
CA MET A 543 17.92 7.48 4.33
C MET A 543 18.11 6.05 4.84
N VAL A 544 19.15 5.37 4.36
CA VAL A 544 19.50 4.02 4.82
C VAL A 544 19.80 4.01 6.32
N SER A 545 20.59 4.94 6.82
CA SER A 545 20.93 4.99 8.25
C SER A 545 19.70 5.27 9.12
N GLN A 546 18.89 6.27 8.75
CA GLN A 546 17.72 6.62 9.55
C GLN A 546 16.62 5.55 9.52
N LEU A 547 16.34 4.97 8.36
CA LEU A 547 15.35 3.90 8.24
C LEU A 547 15.82 2.66 9.01
N LYS A 548 17.12 2.32 8.92
CA LYS A 548 17.71 1.25 9.72
C LYS A 548 17.56 1.49 11.22
N ASP A 549 17.87 2.69 11.69
CA ASP A 549 17.74 3.02 13.11
C ASP A 549 16.29 2.95 13.58
N HIS A 550 15.35 3.45 12.77
CA HIS A 550 13.92 3.36 13.05
C HIS A 550 13.45 1.89 13.12
N LEU A 551 13.79 1.07 12.12
CA LEU A 551 13.44 -0.35 12.11
C LEU A 551 14.11 -1.12 13.24
N MET A 552 15.36 -0.82 13.59
CA MET A 552 16.07 -1.46 14.71
C MET A 552 15.41 -1.14 16.07
N ARG A 553 14.82 0.05 16.23
CA ARG A 553 14.11 0.43 17.47
C ARG A 553 12.80 -0.35 17.63
N HIS A 554 12.05 -0.53 16.54
CA HIS A 554 10.71 -1.13 16.59
C HIS A 554 10.67 -2.63 16.25
N LEU A 555 11.66 -3.17 15.54
CA LEU A 555 11.78 -4.58 15.14
C LEU A 555 12.97 -5.27 15.84
N GLN A 556 13.05 -5.19 17.16
CA GLN A 556 14.18 -5.74 17.93
C GLN A 556 14.35 -7.26 17.79
N TYR A 557 13.27 -7.98 17.47
CA TYR A 557 13.25 -9.42 17.24
C TYR A 557 13.76 -9.83 15.85
N VAL A 558 13.86 -8.89 14.90
CA VAL A 558 14.35 -9.16 13.55
C VAL A 558 15.87 -9.06 13.53
N GLY A 559 16.54 -10.10 13.04
CA GLY A 559 18.00 -10.11 12.96
C GLY A 559 18.55 -8.94 12.12
N LYS A 560 19.64 -8.32 12.59
CA LYS A 560 20.27 -7.12 11.96
C LYS A 560 20.47 -7.26 10.44
N LYS A 561 20.92 -8.43 9.96
CA LYS A 561 21.12 -8.71 8.53
C LYS A 561 19.83 -8.61 7.71
N LYS A 562 18.69 -8.99 8.31
CA LYS A 562 17.38 -8.96 7.65
C LYS A 562 16.83 -7.53 7.60
N ILE A 563 17.06 -6.74 8.66
CA ILE A 563 16.76 -5.30 8.67
C ILE A 563 17.61 -4.59 7.61
N ASP A 564 18.92 -4.88 7.54
CA ASP A 564 19.79 -4.33 6.51
C ASP A 564 19.24 -4.62 5.11
N GLN A 565 18.80 -5.85 4.84
CA GLN A 565 18.19 -6.21 3.56
C GLN A 565 16.90 -5.43 3.27
N ILE A 566 15.98 -5.33 4.24
CA ILE A 566 14.72 -4.58 4.09
C ILE A 566 14.97 -3.12 3.74
N VAL A 567 15.95 -2.48 4.39
CA VAL A 567 16.30 -1.07 4.14
C VAL A 567 16.88 -0.89 2.73
N LEU A 568 17.73 -1.83 2.30
CA LEU A 568 18.29 -1.81 0.94
C LEU A 568 17.19 -2.00 -0.12
N ASP A 569 16.28 -2.94 0.11
CA ASP A 569 15.15 -3.20 -0.78
C ASP A 569 14.19 -2.02 -0.85
N TYR A 570 13.97 -1.31 0.27
CA TYR A 570 13.16 -0.09 0.30
C TYR A 570 13.74 0.99 -0.63
N VAL A 571 15.03 1.31 -0.48
CA VAL A 571 15.68 2.35 -1.31
C VAL A 571 15.78 1.90 -2.77
N ALA A 572 16.07 0.63 -3.03
CA ALA A 572 16.12 0.10 -4.39
C ALA A 572 14.74 0.16 -5.07
N ASN A 573 13.67 -0.21 -4.37
CA ASN A 573 12.30 -0.15 -4.89
C ASN A 573 11.85 1.29 -5.15
N LEU A 574 12.23 2.23 -4.29
CA LEU A 574 11.98 3.65 -4.48
C LEU A 574 12.64 4.17 -5.78
N LEU A 575 13.94 3.92 -5.96
CA LEU A 575 14.66 4.35 -7.16
C LEU A 575 14.10 3.68 -8.43
N ASN A 576 13.72 2.41 -8.34
CA ASN A 576 13.04 1.69 -9.42
C ASN A 576 11.70 2.33 -9.79
N LEU A 577 10.90 2.78 -8.82
CA LEU A 577 9.63 3.46 -9.06
C LEU A 577 9.81 4.78 -9.82
N ILE A 578 10.77 5.60 -9.39
CA ILE A 578 11.08 6.89 -10.05
C ILE A 578 11.57 6.62 -11.49
N HIS A 579 12.49 5.67 -11.67
CA HIS A 579 12.97 5.29 -13.01
C HIS A 579 11.83 4.78 -13.90
N ARG A 580 10.94 3.94 -13.36
CA ARG A 580 9.79 3.42 -14.09
C ARG A 580 8.84 4.53 -14.53
N MET A 581 8.56 5.49 -13.64
CA MET A 581 7.74 6.65 -13.97
C MET A 581 8.35 7.43 -15.14
N LEU A 582 9.65 7.73 -15.09
CA LEU A 582 10.36 8.41 -16.17
C LEU A 582 10.31 7.62 -17.48
N LYS A 583 10.55 6.31 -17.43
CA LYS A 583 10.53 5.44 -18.62
C LYS A 583 9.16 5.41 -19.29
N GLU A 584 8.07 5.32 -18.52
CA GLU A 584 6.72 5.30 -19.07
C GLU A 584 6.29 6.68 -19.60
N VAL A 585 6.71 7.77 -18.96
CA VAL A 585 6.56 9.14 -19.48
C VAL A 585 7.30 9.28 -20.82
N TRP A 586 8.55 8.82 -20.89
CA TRP A 586 9.36 8.85 -22.12
C TRP A 586 8.71 8.09 -23.28
N LYS A 587 8.16 6.90 -22.97
CA LYS A 587 7.45 6.05 -23.93
C LYS A 587 6.16 6.71 -24.41
N ARG A 588 5.39 7.35 -23.51
CA ARG A 588 4.14 8.04 -23.83
C ARG A 588 4.36 9.17 -24.84
N TYR A 589 5.41 9.96 -24.65
CA TYR A 589 5.75 11.09 -25.52
C TYR A 589 6.65 10.71 -26.72
N GLN A 590 6.91 9.40 -26.94
CA GLN A 590 7.70 8.87 -28.05
C GLN A 590 9.06 9.55 -28.25
N LEU A 591 9.74 9.89 -27.15
CA LEU A 591 11.03 10.57 -27.25
C LEU A 591 12.13 9.60 -27.70
N HIS A 592 12.82 9.96 -28.79
CA HIS A 592 14.01 9.22 -29.25
C HIS A 592 15.18 9.43 -28.27
N SER A 593 16.17 8.53 -28.32
CA SER A 593 17.40 8.61 -27.52
C SER A 593 18.27 9.86 -27.79
N CYS A 594 17.93 10.67 -28.80
CA CYS A 594 18.66 11.88 -29.20
C CYS A 594 18.25 13.14 -28.42
N ILE A 595 18.02 13.03 -27.10
CA ILE A 595 17.78 14.21 -26.23
C ILE A 595 19.08 14.99 -25.96
N PHE A 596 20.22 14.45 -26.42
CA PHE A 596 21.55 14.88 -26.01
C PHE A 596 22.33 15.66 -27.06
N CYS A 597 21.70 16.17 -28.12
CA CYS A 597 22.34 17.14 -29.00
C CYS A 597 21.85 18.54 -28.65
N PHE A 598 22.68 19.41 -28.06
CA PHE A 598 22.22 20.75 -27.66
C PHE A 598 21.95 21.72 -28.82
N ASP A 599 22.27 21.32 -30.05
CA ASP A 599 22.15 22.15 -31.26
C ASP A 599 20.71 22.36 -31.76
N GLN A 600 19.76 21.55 -31.31
CA GLN A 600 18.36 21.62 -31.73
C GLN A 600 17.46 22.10 -30.59
N ARG A 601 16.47 22.93 -30.92
CA ARG A 601 15.40 23.32 -29.98
C ARG A 601 14.51 22.12 -29.68
N GLY A 602 14.10 22.00 -28.42
CA GLY A 602 13.21 20.94 -27.99
C GLY A 602 11.80 21.12 -28.53
N GLY A 603 11.15 20.00 -28.85
CA GLY A 603 9.76 19.96 -29.28
C GLY A 603 8.76 20.06 -28.11
N ALA A 604 7.47 20.14 -28.41
CA ALA A 604 6.42 20.18 -27.40
C ALA A 604 6.41 18.94 -26.48
N ALA A 605 6.78 17.77 -27.03
CA ALA A 605 6.94 16.52 -26.28
C ALA A 605 8.09 16.60 -25.25
N GLU A 606 9.24 17.18 -25.63
CA GLU A 606 10.37 17.39 -24.72
C GLU A 606 10.01 18.38 -23.60
N PHE A 607 9.26 19.43 -23.94
CA PHE A 607 8.76 20.40 -22.96
C PHE A 607 7.78 19.77 -21.96
N ALA A 608 6.88 18.89 -22.41
CA ALA A 608 5.97 18.17 -21.54
C ALA A 608 6.72 17.25 -20.56
N VAL A 609 7.74 16.54 -21.04
CA VAL A 609 8.59 15.69 -20.19
C VAL A 609 9.42 16.53 -19.20
N PHE A 610 9.97 17.67 -19.63
CA PHE A 610 10.64 18.62 -18.73
C PHE A 610 9.72 19.07 -17.59
N HIS A 611 8.45 19.37 -17.91
CA HIS A 611 7.47 19.78 -16.91
C HIS A 611 7.16 18.64 -15.92
N ILE A 612 6.93 17.41 -16.41
CA ILE A 612 6.70 16.24 -15.57
C ILE A 612 7.90 15.96 -14.66
N MET A 613 9.13 16.04 -15.19
CA MET A 613 10.35 15.87 -14.39
C MET A 613 10.49 16.93 -13.30
N SER A 614 10.13 18.18 -13.59
CA SER A 614 10.13 19.25 -12.60
C SER A 614 9.14 18.95 -11.46
N ARG A 615 7.95 18.43 -11.80
CA ARG A 615 6.95 17.97 -10.81
C ARG A 615 7.43 16.76 -9.99
N ILE A 616 8.13 15.81 -10.63
CA ILE A 616 8.76 14.68 -9.92
C ILE A 616 9.82 15.19 -8.93
N LEU A 617 10.65 16.16 -9.34
CA LEU A 617 11.66 16.77 -8.48
C LEU A 617 11.02 17.48 -7.28
N GLU A 618 9.96 18.27 -7.51
CA GLU A 618 9.19 18.92 -6.44
C GLU A 618 8.59 17.89 -5.46
N ALA A 619 7.95 16.84 -5.99
CA ALA A 619 7.39 15.77 -5.18
C ALA A 619 8.46 15.03 -4.36
N ALA A 620 9.61 14.71 -4.97
CA ALA A 620 10.74 14.06 -4.31
C ALA A 620 11.35 14.95 -3.22
N ASN A 621 11.55 16.24 -3.47
CA ASN A 621 12.00 17.21 -2.47
C ASN A 621 10.99 17.35 -1.31
N GLY A 622 9.70 17.35 -1.64
CA GLY A 622 8.60 17.39 -0.67
C GLY A 622 8.54 16.17 0.26
N LEU A 623 9.11 15.04 -0.12
CA LEU A 623 9.25 13.84 0.72
C LEU A 623 10.69 13.54 1.16
N CYS A 624 11.66 14.35 0.71
CA CYS A 624 13.10 14.13 0.84
C CYS A 624 13.55 12.75 0.32
N LEU A 625 13.07 12.36 -0.86
CA LEU A 625 13.40 11.11 -1.53
C LEU A 625 14.65 11.27 -2.42
N PRO A 626 15.59 10.30 -2.42
CA PRO A 626 16.69 10.28 -3.37
C PRO A 626 16.21 10.03 -4.79
N LEU A 627 16.85 10.69 -5.74
CA LEU A 627 16.61 10.55 -7.17
C LEU A 627 17.62 9.57 -7.80
N PRO A 628 17.26 8.89 -8.90
CA PRO A 628 18.18 8.04 -9.61
C PRO A 628 19.36 8.85 -10.19
N PRO A 629 20.57 8.25 -10.29
CA PRO A 629 21.71 8.91 -10.89
C PRO A 629 21.38 9.34 -12.33
N GLY A 630 21.90 10.50 -12.73
CA GLY A 630 21.64 11.08 -14.06
C GLY A 630 20.34 11.85 -14.20
N PHE A 631 19.46 11.86 -13.19
CA PHE A 631 18.20 12.62 -13.22
C PHE A 631 18.42 14.11 -13.47
N HIS A 632 19.30 14.75 -12.68
CA HIS A 632 19.58 16.18 -12.77
C HIS A 632 20.23 16.57 -14.10
N THR A 633 21.13 15.73 -14.61
CA THR A 633 21.75 15.89 -15.94
C THR A 633 20.72 15.84 -17.06
N LEU A 634 19.77 14.90 -17.00
CA LEU A 634 18.68 14.80 -17.97
C LEU A 634 17.75 16.02 -17.91
N HIS A 635 17.40 16.43 -16.69
CA HIS A 635 16.50 17.55 -16.43
C HIS A 635 17.10 18.88 -16.89
N LEU A 636 18.38 19.11 -16.59
CA LEU A 636 19.14 20.26 -17.09
C LEU A 636 19.26 20.21 -18.62
N GLY A 637 19.53 19.04 -19.20
CA GLY A 637 19.65 18.90 -20.65
C GLY A 637 18.36 19.25 -21.39
N LEU A 638 17.22 18.79 -20.89
CA LEU A 638 15.90 19.17 -21.38
C LEU A 638 15.62 20.66 -21.16
N GLY A 639 16.00 21.21 -20.00
CA GLY A 639 15.87 22.63 -19.69
C GLY A 639 16.60 23.52 -20.71
N VAL A 640 17.84 23.18 -21.07
CA VAL A 640 18.64 23.92 -22.07
C VAL A 640 17.97 23.92 -23.45
N ARG A 641 17.35 22.81 -23.85
CA ARG A 641 16.67 22.67 -25.14
C ARG A 641 15.30 23.34 -25.19
N CYS A 642 14.57 23.32 -24.06
CA CYS A 642 13.15 23.68 -23.99
C CYS A 642 12.90 25.11 -23.47
N LEU A 643 13.79 25.66 -22.65
CA LEU A 643 13.58 26.96 -22.01
C LEU A 643 14.33 28.10 -22.70
N PRO A 644 13.79 29.33 -22.70
CA PRO A 644 14.56 30.50 -23.08
C PRO A 644 15.62 30.81 -22.00
N LEU A 645 16.72 31.45 -22.41
CA LEU A 645 17.89 31.69 -21.55
C LEU A 645 17.54 32.33 -20.21
N HIS A 646 16.65 33.33 -20.19
CA HIS A 646 16.28 34.01 -18.94
C HIS A 646 15.57 33.07 -17.94
N THR A 647 14.64 32.23 -18.42
CA THR A 647 13.94 31.24 -17.59
C THR A 647 14.89 30.14 -17.14
N LEU A 648 15.77 29.68 -18.03
CA LEU A 648 16.79 28.69 -17.68
C LEU A 648 17.68 29.18 -16.53
N LEU A 649 18.18 30.42 -16.63
CA LEU A 649 19.00 31.02 -15.58
C LEU A 649 18.22 31.19 -14.27
N HIS A 650 16.95 31.60 -14.34
CA HIS A 650 16.10 31.70 -13.15
C HIS A 650 15.90 30.35 -12.45
N TYR A 651 15.70 29.27 -13.21
CA TYR A 651 15.57 27.92 -12.65
C TYR A 651 16.88 27.40 -12.04
N ILE A 652 18.03 27.78 -12.60
CA ILE A 652 19.35 27.49 -12.02
C ILE A 652 19.55 28.29 -10.73
N ASP A 653 19.26 29.59 -10.76
CA ASP A 653 19.45 30.51 -9.62
C ASP A 653 18.55 30.12 -8.44
N ASN A 654 17.34 29.61 -8.69
CA ASN A 654 16.44 29.08 -7.67
C ASN A 654 16.76 27.64 -7.23
N GLY A 655 17.77 26.99 -7.81
CA GLY A 655 18.17 25.62 -7.45
C GLY A 655 17.25 24.50 -7.97
N VAL A 656 16.32 24.81 -8.89
CA VAL A 656 15.46 23.81 -9.55
C VAL A 656 16.27 22.99 -10.57
N LEU A 657 17.19 23.64 -11.29
CA LEU A 657 18.10 22.96 -12.21
C LEU A 657 19.50 22.92 -11.59
N GLN A 658 19.93 21.74 -11.17
CA GLN A 658 21.24 21.54 -10.58
C GLN A 658 22.31 21.39 -11.68
N LEU A 659 23.38 22.18 -11.57
CA LEU A 659 24.50 22.14 -12.50
C LEU A 659 25.40 20.93 -12.22
N THR A 660 25.29 19.90 -13.05
CA THR A 660 26.14 18.70 -12.96
C THR A 660 27.40 18.82 -13.83
N GLU A 661 28.52 18.24 -13.37
CA GLU A 661 29.82 18.31 -14.07
C GLU A 661 29.73 17.76 -15.50
N THR A 662 29.02 16.66 -15.67
CA THR A 662 28.84 15.94 -16.93
C THR A 662 27.96 16.68 -17.92
N CYS A 663 26.84 17.26 -17.47
CA CYS A 663 25.99 18.07 -18.35
C CYS A 663 26.76 19.29 -18.84
N VAL A 664 27.50 19.96 -17.96
CA VAL A 664 28.29 21.15 -18.31
C VAL A 664 29.42 20.78 -19.27
N ARG A 665 30.11 19.65 -19.06
CA ARG A 665 31.12 19.15 -20.00
C ARG A 665 30.53 18.89 -21.38
N LYS A 666 29.42 18.15 -21.46
CA LYS A 666 28.74 17.87 -22.74
C LYS A 666 28.22 19.14 -23.40
N LEU A 667 27.66 20.08 -22.64
CA LEU A 667 27.19 21.37 -23.15
C LEU A 667 28.32 22.20 -23.78
N LEU A 668 29.54 22.10 -23.25
CA LEU A 668 30.71 22.76 -23.81
C LEU A 668 31.26 22.06 -25.05
N GLU A 669 31.14 20.73 -25.12
CA GLU A 669 31.56 19.88 -26.25
C GLU A 669 30.60 19.98 -27.45
N ASP A 670 29.29 19.91 -27.21
CA ASP A 670 28.28 19.83 -28.27
C ASP A 670 27.95 21.18 -28.89
N LEU A 671 27.85 22.25 -28.08
CA LEU A 671 27.49 23.57 -28.60
C LEU A 671 28.67 24.22 -29.33
N ASP A 672 28.40 24.85 -30.46
CA ASP A 672 29.37 25.73 -31.13
C ASP A 672 29.61 27.04 -30.35
N ASN A 673 30.60 27.83 -30.79
CA ASN A 673 30.92 29.14 -30.22
C ASN A 673 30.24 30.27 -31.02
N THR A 674 28.97 30.10 -31.40
CA THR A 674 28.18 31.22 -31.92
C THR A 674 27.89 32.24 -30.81
N GLU A 675 27.69 33.52 -31.14
CA GLU A 675 27.49 34.59 -30.14
C GLU A 675 26.37 34.26 -29.13
N LYS A 676 25.31 33.58 -29.58
CA LYS A 676 24.20 33.13 -28.73
C LYS A 676 24.62 32.00 -27.77
N ASN A 677 25.37 31.02 -28.26
CA ASN A 677 25.84 29.87 -27.48
C ASN A 677 26.98 30.25 -26.54
N GLU A 678 27.86 31.18 -26.93
CA GLU A 678 28.88 31.78 -26.06
C GLU A 678 28.23 32.52 -24.88
N ARG A 679 27.19 33.32 -25.13
CA ARG A 679 26.43 33.98 -24.04
C ARG A 679 25.81 32.96 -23.08
N LEU A 680 25.29 31.84 -23.58
CA LEU A 680 24.74 30.76 -22.75
C LEU A 680 25.84 30.07 -21.93
N LYS A 681 26.95 29.65 -22.57
CA LYS A 681 28.10 29.03 -21.91
C LYS A 681 28.66 29.91 -20.79
N LEU A 682 28.87 31.21 -21.07
CA LEU A 682 29.35 32.18 -20.08
C LEU A 682 28.35 32.38 -18.93
N SER A 683 27.06 32.45 -19.23
CA SER A 683 26.02 32.64 -18.21
C SER A 683 25.91 31.44 -17.26
N ILE A 684 26.17 30.22 -17.74
CA ILE A 684 26.19 29.00 -16.93
C ILE A 684 27.51 28.90 -16.14
N ILE A 685 28.66 29.14 -16.77
CA ILE A 685 29.98 29.04 -16.12
C ILE A 685 30.10 30.01 -14.94
N THR A 686 29.58 31.23 -15.09
CA THR A 686 29.59 32.25 -14.02
C THR A 686 28.78 31.86 -12.78
N ARG A 687 27.87 30.89 -12.91
CA ARG A 687 27.00 30.38 -11.83
C ARG A 687 27.48 29.05 -11.26
N LEU A 688 28.57 28.48 -11.76
CA LEU A 688 29.11 27.23 -11.24
C LEU A 688 29.75 27.43 -9.85
N PRO A 689 29.53 26.51 -8.90
CA PRO A 689 30.32 26.45 -7.67
C PRO A 689 31.82 26.37 -7.96
N GLU A 690 32.66 27.01 -7.14
CA GLU A 690 34.10 27.13 -7.41
C GLU A 690 34.80 25.77 -7.64
N ALA A 691 34.37 24.72 -6.93
CA ALA A 691 34.90 23.35 -7.06
C ALA A 691 34.63 22.71 -8.43
N LEU A 692 33.44 22.91 -9.00
CA LEU A 692 33.07 22.44 -10.34
C LEU A 692 33.66 23.33 -11.42
N GLY A 693 33.69 24.64 -11.17
CA GLY A 693 34.34 25.62 -12.03
C GLY A 693 35.79 25.22 -12.31
N GLN A 694 36.60 24.91 -11.31
CA GLN A 694 38.02 24.59 -11.51
C GLN A 694 38.26 23.40 -12.48
N LYS A 695 37.41 22.38 -12.47
CA LYS A 695 37.49 21.23 -13.38
C LYS A 695 37.02 21.57 -14.80
N VAL A 696 35.94 22.36 -14.91
CA VAL A 696 35.31 22.72 -16.18
C VAL A 696 36.10 23.78 -16.95
N HIS A 697 36.75 24.73 -16.26
CA HIS A 697 37.54 25.79 -16.91
C HIS A 697 38.72 25.24 -17.72
N GLN A 698 39.19 24.02 -17.43
CA GLN A 698 40.25 23.35 -18.17
C GLN A 698 39.80 22.76 -19.53
N LEU A 699 38.49 22.59 -19.73
CA LEU A 699 37.92 21.90 -20.89
C LEU A 699 37.53 22.84 -22.02
N TRP A 700 37.17 24.10 -21.72
CA TRP A 700 36.80 25.09 -22.72
C TRP A 700 37.91 26.10 -22.98
N ASN A 701 38.57 25.95 -24.14
CA ASN A 701 39.65 26.82 -24.62
C ASN A 701 39.12 28.17 -25.15
N HIS A 702 38.54 28.99 -24.26
CA HIS A 702 38.04 30.33 -24.57
C HIS A 702 38.92 31.41 -23.91
N PRO A 703 39.16 32.58 -24.56
CA PRO A 703 40.03 33.65 -24.03
C PRO A 703 39.66 34.13 -22.62
N ILE A 704 38.36 34.11 -22.27
CA ILE A 704 37.88 34.48 -20.93
C ILE A 704 38.31 33.45 -19.86
N ASN A 705 38.26 32.15 -20.18
CA ASN A 705 38.73 31.09 -19.28
C ASN A 705 40.24 31.15 -19.11
N ALA A 706 40.99 31.37 -20.20
CA ALA A 706 42.43 31.55 -20.16
C ALA A 706 42.83 32.72 -19.24
N ASN A 707 42.12 33.85 -19.31
CA ASN A 707 42.35 35.02 -18.46
C ASN A 707 42.05 34.72 -16.98
N SER A 708 40.96 34.01 -16.68
CA SER A 708 40.62 33.58 -15.30
C SER A 708 41.68 32.65 -14.71
N ILE A 709 42.16 31.68 -15.50
CA ILE A 709 43.22 30.75 -15.11
C ILE A 709 44.54 31.49 -14.88
N ALA A 710 44.92 32.41 -15.79
CA ALA A 710 46.11 33.23 -15.66
C ALA A 710 46.08 34.11 -14.40
N ARG A 711 44.95 34.75 -14.11
CA ARG A 711 44.78 35.58 -12.90
C ARG A 711 44.89 34.76 -11.60
N LYS A 712 44.28 33.58 -11.55
CA LYS A 712 44.39 32.68 -10.38
C LYS A 712 45.82 32.18 -10.18
N TYR A 713 46.52 31.86 -11.28
CA TYR A 713 47.92 31.44 -11.24
C TYR A 713 48.83 32.55 -10.69
N VAL A 714 48.69 33.78 -11.20
CA VAL A 714 49.43 34.95 -10.71
C VAL A 714 49.12 35.22 -9.24
N LYS A 715 47.84 35.16 -8.83
CA LYS A 715 47.44 35.32 -7.42
C LYS A 715 48.12 34.29 -6.51
N LEU A 716 48.12 33.02 -6.89
CA LEU A 716 48.78 31.94 -6.14
C LEU A 716 50.29 32.14 -6.01
N LEU A 717 50.97 32.57 -7.08
CA LEU A 717 52.40 32.84 -7.05
C LEU A 717 52.74 34.04 -6.15
N LEU A 718 51.96 35.12 -6.25
CA LEU A 718 52.16 36.33 -5.43
C LEU A 718 51.85 36.09 -3.95
N GLU A 719 50.82 35.29 -3.63
CA GLU A 719 50.49 34.93 -2.23
C GLU A 719 51.57 34.05 -1.59
N LYS A 720 52.18 33.13 -2.34
CA LYS A 720 53.33 32.34 -1.86
C LYS A 720 54.56 33.21 -1.58
N LEU A 721 54.71 34.30 -2.32
CA LEU A 721 55.79 35.27 -2.15
C LEU A 721 55.57 36.16 -0.92
N GLY A 722 54.33 36.59 -0.69
CA GLY A 722 53.96 37.38 0.50
C GLY A 722 54.22 36.66 1.83
N LYS A 723 54.19 35.32 1.85
CA LYS A 723 54.52 34.51 3.04
C LYS A 723 56.03 34.35 3.30
N ARG A 724 56.88 34.73 2.34
CA ARG A 724 58.36 34.73 2.45
C ARG A 724 58.93 36.11 2.12
N GLN A 725 58.58 37.14 2.88
CA GLN A 725 59.53 38.24 2.98
C GLN A 725 60.62 37.82 3.96
N HIS A 726 61.82 37.53 3.45
CA HIS A 726 63.02 38.33 3.70
C HIS A 726 64.17 37.84 2.79
N SER A 727 64.80 38.81 2.12
CA SER A 727 66.10 38.77 1.42
C SER A 727 66.25 37.93 0.14
N SER A 728 66.21 38.61 -1.01
CA SER A 728 67.13 38.37 -2.15
C SER A 728 67.23 39.64 -3.03
N PRO A 729 68.39 39.99 -3.61
CA PRO A 729 68.60 41.23 -4.33
C PRO A 729 67.99 41.20 -5.74
N VAL A 730 67.68 42.40 -6.24
CA VAL A 730 67.26 42.69 -7.61
C VAL A 730 68.30 42.14 -8.61
N PRO A 731 67.93 41.32 -9.62
CA PRO A 731 68.87 40.91 -10.65
C PRO A 731 69.16 42.06 -11.62
N GLU A 732 70.41 42.15 -12.05
CA GLU A 732 70.87 43.05 -13.09
C GLU A 732 70.21 42.75 -14.45
N ARG A 733 69.95 43.83 -15.19
CA ARG A 733 69.21 43.86 -16.46
C ARG A 733 69.95 43.12 -17.57
N HIS A 734 69.27 42.16 -18.20
CA HIS A 734 69.57 41.80 -19.60
C HIS A 734 68.56 42.47 -20.54
N SER A 735 69.09 43.09 -21.60
CA SER A 735 68.34 43.83 -22.62
C SER A 735 67.52 42.90 -23.51
N VAL A 736 66.20 43.06 -23.51
CA VAL A 736 65.25 42.41 -24.45
C VAL A 736 64.33 43.49 -25.04
N PRO A 737 63.90 43.40 -26.31
CA PRO A 737 63.34 44.52 -27.08
C PRO A 737 62.03 45.07 -26.52
N VAL A 738 61.73 46.31 -26.89
CA VAL A 738 60.58 47.10 -26.42
C VAL A 738 59.27 46.49 -26.94
N GLU A 739 58.62 45.66 -26.12
CA GLU A 739 57.20 45.35 -26.17
C GLU A 739 56.63 45.41 -24.74
N PHE A 740 55.53 46.15 -24.56
CA PHE A 740 54.72 46.29 -23.33
C PHE A 740 55.47 46.22 -21.97
N LEU A 741 56.16 47.31 -21.60
CA LEU A 741 56.96 47.47 -20.36
C LEU A 741 56.31 46.91 -19.06
N PRO A 742 55.01 47.15 -18.77
CA PRO A 742 54.38 46.62 -17.55
C PRO A 742 54.22 45.09 -17.57
N LEU A 743 53.94 44.51 -18.74
CA LEU A 743 53.79 43.06 -18.89
C LEU A 743 55.15 42.38 -18.78
N ASN A 744 56.18 42.91 -19.44
CA ASN A 744 57.56 42.39 -19.33
C ASN A 744 58.10 42.43 -17.90
N TYR A 745 57.76 43.47 -17.14
CA TYR A 745 58.13 43.53 -15.73
C TYR A 745 57.43 42.43 -14.91
N LEU A 746 56.12 42.24 -15.13
CA LEU A 746 55.34 41.19 -14.47
C LEU A 746 55.82 39.79 -14.85
N THR A 747 56.09 39.52 -16.14
CA THR A 747 56.55 38.21 -16.61
C THR A 747 57.96 37.89 -16.10
N ASN A 748 58.87 38.87 -16.03
CA ASN A 748 60.19 38.69 -15.44
C ASN A 748 60.10 38.34 -13.94
N ILE A 749 59.26 39.04 -13.18
CA ILE A 749 59.02 38.70 -11.76
C ILE A 749 58.46 37.28 -11.63
N LEU A 750 57.43 36.93 -12.40
CA LEU A 750 56.82 35.61 -12.34
C LEU A 750 57.81 34.49 -12.76
N ALA A 751 58.67 34.74 -13.75
CA ALA A 751 59.68 33.80 -14.21
C ALA A 751 60.76 33.56 -13.15
N GLU A 752 61.17 34.61 -12.42
CA GLU A 752 62.11 34.48 -11.30
C GLU A 752 61.52 33.65 -10.16
N ILE A 753 60.22 33.78 -9.89
CA ILE A 753 59.48 33.00 -8.89
C ILE A 753 59.38 31.52 -9.31
N GLU A 754 59.09 31.23 -10.58
CA GLU A 754 59.09 29.86 -11.11
C GLU A 754 60.48 29.20 -11.01
N ASN A 755 61.54 29.96 -11.31
CA ASN A 755 62.93 29.49 -11.29
C ASN A 755 63.45 29.18 -9.87
N GLN A 756 62.88 29.78 -8.83
CA GLN A 756 63.18 29.47 -7.42
C GLN A 756 62.53 28.16 -6.92
N GLY A 757 61.93 27.35 -7.80
CA GLY A 757 61.39 26.03 -7.49
C GLY A 757 59.95 26.05 -6.96
N LEU A 758 59.26 27.18 -7.01
CA LEU A 758 57.87 27.35 -6.53
C LEU A 758 56.83 26.88 -7.55
N ARG A 759 56.98 25.67 -8.14
CA ARG A 759 55.89 25.08 -8.93
C ARG A 759 54.72 24.71 -8.00
N PRO A 760 53.47 25.13 -8.26
CA PRO A 760 52.30 24.53 -7.61
C PRO A 760 52.24 23.03 -7.95
N CYS A 761 52.01 22.18 -6.95
CA CYS A 761 51.98 20.71 -7.04
C CYS A 761 51.27 20.14 -8.29
N GLU A 762 52.05 19.45 -9.15
CA GLU A 762 51.82 18.21 -9.93
C GLU A 762 50.47 17.89 -10.64
N LYS A 763 49.50 18.80 -10.80
CA LYS A 763 48.31 18.54 -11.66
C LYS A 763 47.96 19.61 -12.70
N GLN A 764 48.80 20.63 -12.89
CA GLN A 764 48.57 21.70 -13.88
C GLN A 764 49.74 21.81 -14.88
N ASP A 765 50.01 20.75 -15.64
CA ASP A 765 51.12 20.70 -16.62
C ASP A 765 50.99 21.63 -17.83
N ARG A 766 50.04 22.59 -17.84
CA ARG A 766 49.78 23.48 -19.00
C ARG A 766 49.89 24.98 -18.72
N VAL A 767 50.12 25.42 -17.48
CA VAL A 767 50.11 26.85 -17.11
C VAL A 767 51.50 27.26 -16.65
N ASN A 768 52.16 28.12 -17.42
CA ASN A 768 53.47 28.71 -17.13
C ASN A 768 53.45 30.23 -17.37
N VAL A 769 54.54 30.94 -17.04
CA VAL A 769 54.66 32.39 -17.32
C VAL A 769 54.37 32.74 -18.78
N ARG A 770 54.80 31.92 -19.74
CA ARG A 770 54.52 32.14 -21.17
C ARG A 770 53.04 32.09 -21.50
N PHE A 771 52.28 31.19 -20.86
CA PHE A 771 50.82 31.13 -21.01
C PHE A 771 50.13 32.39 -20.47
N VAL A 772 50.61 32.95 -19.36
CA VAL A 772 50.09 34.21 -18.78
C VAL A 772 50.36 35.38 -19.72
N GLU A 773 51.56 35.46 -20.28
CA GLU A 773 51.98 36.47 -21.25
C GLU A 773 51.13 36.40 -22.53
N GLU A 774 51.02 35.21 -23.14
CA GLU A 774 50.24 34.99 -24.35
C GLU A 774 48.75 35.29 -24.14
N THR A 775 48.21 34.93 -22.97
CA THR A 775 46.81 35.23 -22.61
C THR A 775 46.58 36.73 -22.43
N ALA A 776 47.51 37.44 -21.77
CA ALA A 776 47.41 38.89 -21.57
C ALA A 776 47.50 39.66 -22.90
N LEU A 777 48.39 39.23 -23.80
CA LEU A 777 48.50 39.78 -25.15
C LEU A 777 47.24 39.53 -25.97
N ARG A 778 46.74 38.28 -26.01
CA ARG A 778 45.48 37.92 -26.70
C ARG A 778 44.29 38.72 -26.19
N HIS A 779 44.17 38.90 -24.88
CA HIS A 779 43.10 39.69 -24.27
C HIS A 779 43.18 41.18 -24.64
N THR A 780 44.40 41.74 -24.68
CA THR A 780 44.63 43.13 -25.07
C THR A 780 44.32 43.35 -26.55
N VAL A 781 44.74 42.43 -27.42
CA VAL A 781 44.44 42.42 -28.85
C VAL A 781 42.91 42.33 -29.10
N MET A 782 42.21 41.49 -28.34
CA MET A 782 40.74 41.38 -28.38
C MET A 782 40.05 42.69 -27.98
N LEU A 783 40.48 43.34 -26.89
CA LEU A 783 39.93 44.63 -26.45
C LEU A 783 40.19 45.76 -27.45
N LEU A 784 41.30 45.68 -28.19
CA LEU A 784 41.67 46.65 -29.23
C LEU A 784 41.02 46.35 -30.60
N GLY A 785 40.26 45.25 -30.74
CA GLY A 785 39.57 44.88 -31.97
C GLY A 785 40.49 44.46 -33.12
N LEU A 786 41.74 44.08 -32.84
CA LEU A 786 42.73 43.70 -33.84
C LEU A 786 42.62 42.17 -34.10
N LYS A 787 42.46 41.76 -35.37
CA LYS A 787 42.42 40.33 -35.73
C LYS A 787 43.83 39.74 -35.71
N TYR A 788 43.99 38.55 -35.12
CA TYR A 788 45.21 37.74 -35.24
C TYR A 788 45.42 37.35 -36.72
N SER A 789 46.58 37.70 -37.29
CA SER A 789 47.12 37.10 -38.51
C SER A 789 47.98 35.90 -38.18
#